data_AF-A0A5J9TR77-F1
#
_entry.id   AF-A0A5J9TR77-F1
#
_cell.length_a   1.000
_cell.length_b   1.000
_cell.length_c   1.000
_cell.angle_alpha   90.00
_cell.angle_beta   90.00
_cell.angle_gamma   90.00
#
_symmetry.space_group_name_H-M   'P 1'
#
loop_
_entity.id
_entity.type
_entity.pdbx_description
1 polymer ?
#
loop_
_entity_poly.entity_id
_entity_poly.type
_entity_poly.pdbx_seq_one_letter_code
_entity_poly.pdbx_strand_id
1 'polypeptide(L)'
;MATPAKMQAVQYDAYGGGAAGLEKTALVEVPVPSAKKNELLLKLEAAAINPVDWKMQHGLLRPLLPRKFPFIPVTDVAGVVVDVGPGVNGFKAGDQVVAKLNSLSGGGLAEYAVASESLSVKRPSEISAAEGAGLPVAAGTALQALRTIGAKFDGTGEPMNVLITAASGGVGLYAVQLAKLAGLHVTATCGARNMELVRSLGADEVLDYKTPEGASLKSPSGKKYDYVVHCTVGMSWSTFEPLLSDAGKVIDLTPYISAYLTSVLHKVTFARKRLVALLLSLDKADLEFLVALLKDGKIKTLIDSRFPLSDVTKAWEKSIEGHATGKIIRAPSPFTFVCIYYTPPSPFSLHDIHEVAPFSPSRSHRPTGAACPSSLPGLPSPMAAAATAPTTMRAVQYDSYGGGAAGLKHVEVPVPSAKKNEVLLKLEAAAINPVDWKIQQGLLRPLLPRKFPFIPVTDVAGVVVDVGPGVNGFKAGDQVVAMLNSLSGGGLAEYAVASENMTVKRPPEVSAAEGAGLPIAAGTALQALKTIGAKFDGTGKTLNVLITAASGGVGLYALQLAKLAGLHITATCGARNMELVRSLGADEVLDYRTPEGASLKSPSGKKYDGVVHCTVGISWSTFEPVLSSNGKVIDLTPNFSAILKSVLHKVTFARKQLVPLLVSPNQADLEFLVALLKDGKMKTLIDSRFPLSDVTKAWEKSIEGHATGKIIVEMEG
;
A
#
# COMPACT_ATOMS: atom_id res chain seq x y z
N MET A 1 23.30 -24.92 -30.40
CA MET A 1 24.40 -24.24 -29.68
C MET A 1 24.40 -24.76 -28.26
N ALA A 2 25.58 -25.00 -27.66
CA ALA A 2 25.65 -25.36 -26.24
C ALA A 2 25.12 -24.20 -25.39
N THR A 3 24.27 -24.50 -24.41
CA THR A 3 23.77 -23.52 -23.45
C THR A 3 24.92 -23.07 -22.55
N PRO A 4 25.19 -21.77 -22.40
CA PRO A 4 26.27 -21.30 -21.54
C PRO A 4 25.99 -21.64 -20.07
N ALA A 5 27.04 -21.74 -19.25
CA ALA A 5 26.88 -21.99 -17.82
C ALA A 5 26.26 -20.81 -17.07
N LYS A 6 26.44 -19.59 -17.59
CA LYS A 6 25.96 -18.33 -17.00
C LYS A 6 25.33 -17.43 -18.06
N MET A 7 24.53 -16.47 -17.60
CA MET A 7 23.83 -15.47 -18.39
C MET A 7 23.80 -14.12 -17.67
N GLN A 8 23.54 -13.06 -18.43
CA GLN A 8 23.19 -11.75 -17.90
C GLN A 8 21.71 -11.71 -17.49
N ALA A 9 21.45 -11.11 -16.33
CA ALA A 9 20.10 -10.86 -15.81
C ALA A 9 20.05 -9.57 -15.00
N VAL A 10 18.88 -8.95 -14.96
CA VAL A 10 18.60 -7.85 -14.03
C VAL A 10 17.77 -8.38 -12.87
N GLN A 11 18.30 -8.24 -11.65
CA GLN A 11 17.66 -8.72 -10.43
C GLN A 11 17.59 -7.62 -9.36
N TYR A 12 16.75 -7.84 -8.35
CA TYR A 12 16.77 -7.05 -7.10
C TYR A 12 16.79 -7.94 -5.86
N ASP A 13 17.41 -7.43 -4.79
CA ASP A 13 17.72 -8.21 -3.58
C ASP A 13 16.82 -7.89 -2.39
N ALA A 14 15.95 -6.88 -2.52
CA ALA A 14 14.97 -6.54 -1.51
C ALA A 14 13.80 -5.76 -2.13
N TYR A 15 12.67 -5.73 -1.44
CA TYR A 15 11.57 -4.81 -1.76
C TYR A 15 12.01 -3.34 -1.55
N GLY A 16 11.37 -2.42 -2.27
CA GLY A 16 11.62 -0.97 -2.13
C GLY A 16 12.79 -0.45 -2.96
N GLY A 17 13.41 0.66 -2.51
CA GLY A 17 14.30 1.53 -3.32
C GLY A 17 13.48 2.69 -3.88
N GLY A 18 13.98 3.94 -3.82
CA GLY A 18 13.29 5.25 -3.96
C GLY A 18 11.93 5.37 -4.70
N ALA A 19 11.72 6.44 -5.48
CA ALA A 19 10.46 6.60 -6.23
C ALA A 19 10.29 5.53 -7.32
N ALA A 20 11.39 4.91 -7.77
CA ALA A 20 11.41 4.00 -8.91
C ALA A 20 11.79 2.53 -8.59
N GLY A 21 12.27 2.20 -7.38
CA GLY A 21 12.74 0.83 -7.06
C GLY A 21 14.07 0.44 -7.72
N LEU A 22 14.62 1.32 -8.56
CA LEU A 22 15.76 1.05 -9.44
C LEU A 22 17.11 1.00 -8.74
N GLU A 23 17.27 1.68 -7.61
CA GLU A 23 18.50 1.67 -6.80
C GLU A 23 18.86 0.27 -6.29
N LYS A 24 17.88 -0.64 -6.25
CA LYS A 24 18.06 -2.03 -5.84
C LYS A 24 18.12 -3.00 -7.02
N THR A 25 18.08 -2.52 -8.26
CA THR A 25 18.21 -3.35 -9.46
C THR A 25 19.64 -3.33 -9.96
N ALA A 26 20.20 -4.50 -10.25
CA ALA A 26 21.55 -4.63 -10.80
C ALA A 26 21.55 -5.59 -11.99
N LEU A 27 22.29 -5.23 -13.04
CA LEU A 27 22.68 -6.14 -14.10
C LEU A 27 23.82 -7.03 -13.57
N VAL A 28 23.59 -8.33 -13.55
CA VAL A 28 24.48 -9.31 -12.94
C VAL A 28 24.63 -10.54 -13.82
N GLU A 29 25.74 -11.24 -13.65
CA GLU A 29 25.97 -12.55 -14.24
C GLU A 29 25.49 -13.65 -13.28
N VAL A 30 24.56 -14.49 -13.72
CA VAL A 30 23.93 -15.56 -12.93
C VAL A 30 23.94 -16.89 -13.67
N PRO A 31 23.85 -18.05 -12.99
CA PRO A 31 23.75 -19.34 -13.66
C PRO A 31 22.53 -19.44 -14.59
N VAL A 32 22.70 -20.10 -15.74
CA VAL A 32 21.54 -20.43 -16.59
C VAL A 32 20.70 -21.51 -15.89
N PRO A 33 19.38 -21.30 -15.72
CA PRO A 33 18.53 -22.29 -15.07
C PRO A 33 18.36 -23.54 -15.95
N SER A 34 18.09 -24.69 -15.32
CA SER A 34 17.73 -25.92 -16.04
C SER A 34 16.21 -26.12 -16.05
N ALA A 35 15.69 -26.66 -17.15
CA ALA A 35 14.29 -27.04 -17.25
C ALA A 35 13.99 -28.26 -16.38
N LYS A 36 13.00 -28.17 -15.49
CA LYS A 36 12.51 -29.32 -14.70
C LYS A 36 11.31 -29.97 -15.38
N LYS A 37 10.69 -30.93 -14.69
CA LYS A 37 9.51 -31.65 -15.19
C LYS A 37 8.43 -30.68 -15.68
N ASN A 38 7.95 -30.88 -16.91
CA ASN A 38 6.94 -30.05 -17.59
C ASN A 38 7.34 -28.59 -17.82
N GLU A 39 8.64 -28.30 -17.89
CA GLU A 39 9.17 -26.96 -18.14
C GLU A 39 10.03 -26.91 -19.41
N LEU A 40 10.09 -25.72 -20.00
CA LEU A 40 10.89 -25.36 -21.16
C LEU A 40 12.00 -24.42 -20.72
N LEU A 41 13.23 -24.66 -21.14
CA LEU A 41 14.28 -23.65 -21.07
C LEU A 41 14.22 -22.82 -22.36
N LEU A 42 14.02 -21.51 -22.20
CA LEU A 42 13.90 -20.58 -23.31
C LEU A 42 15.13 -19.68 -23.38
N LYS A 43 15.67 -19.46 -24.58
CA LYS A 43 16.51 -18.30 -24.88
C LYS A 43 15.60 -17.13 -25.23
N LEU A 44 15.61 -16.09 -24.40
CA LEU A 44 14.68 -14.98 -24.48
C LEU A 44 15.06 -13.98 -25.58
N GLU A 45 14.16 -13.77 -26.52
CA GLU A 45 14.29 -12.76 -27.58
C GLU A 45 13.61 -11.45 -27.20
N ALA A 46 12.49 -11.53 -26.46
CA ALA A 46 11.79 -10.36 -25.96
C ALA A 46 11.11 -10.65 -24.62
N ALA A 47 10.96 -9.61 -23.81
CA ALA A 47 10.12 -9.61 -22.62
C ALA A 47 9.34 -8.31 -22.51
N ALA A 48 8.08 -8.35 -22.08
CA ALA A 48 7.26 -7.15 -21.92
C ALA A 48 7.17 -6.70 -20.47
N ILE A 49 7.51 -5.44 -20.21
CA ILE A 49 7.44 -4.85 -18.88
C ILE A 49 6.02 -4.35 -18.63
N ASN A 50 5.47 -4.70 -17.49
CA ASN A 50 4.14 -4.34 -17.04
C ASN A 50 4.22 -3.49 -15.76
N PRO A 51 3.25 -2.60 -15.49
CA PRO A 51 3.23 -1.85 -14.24
C PRO A 51 3.17 -2.73 -12.98
N VAL A 52 2.65 -3.95 -13.09
CA VAL A 52 2.64 -4.91 -11.97
C VAL A 52 4.05 -5.31 -11.53
N ASP A 53 5.03 -5.32 -12.44
CA ASP A 53 6.39 -5.79 -12.15
C ASP A 53 7.09 -4.88 -11.13
N TRP A 54 7.08 -3.57 -11.37
CA TRP A 54 7.65 -2.59 -10.45
C TRP A 54 6.79 -2.40 -9.20
N LYS A 55 5.46 -2.50 -9.32
CA LYS A 55 4.59 -2.44 -8.13
C LYS A 55 4.87 -3.60 -7.17
N MET A 56 5.09 -4.82 -7.67
CA MET A 56 5.46 -5.98 -6.85
C MET A 56 6.85 -5.81 -6.21
N GLN A 57 7.81 -5.21 -6.92
CA GLN A 57 9.10 -4.82 -6.35
C GLN A 57 8.91 -3.78 -5.21
N HIS A 58 7.96 -2.88 -5.38
CA HIS A 58 7.45 -1.98 -4.34
C HIS A 58 6.50 -2.67 -3.34
N GLY A 59 6.55 -3.98 -3.20
CA GLY A 59 5.83 -4.70 -2.15
C GLY A 59 4.31 -4.79 -2.32
N LEU A 60 3.78 -4.41 -3.48
CA LEU A 60 2.40 -4.72 -3.84
C LEU A 60 2.19 -6.25 -3.74
N LEU A 61 1.13 -6.67 -3.04
CA LEU A 61 0.81 -8.07 -2.75
C LEU A 61 1.90 -8.84 -1.96
N ARG A 62 2.87 -8.19 -1.32
CA ARG A 62 3.90 -8.85 -0.50
C ARG A 62 3.35 -9.89 0.50
N PRO A 63 2.24 -9.62 1.23
CA PRO A 63 1.69 -10.62 2.15
C PRO A 63 1.12 -11.87 1.46
N LEU A 64 0.72 -11.76 0.19
CA LEU A 64 0.10 -12.82 -0.60
C LEU A 64 1.13 -13.58 -1.46
N LEU A 65 2.12 -12.87 -2.00
CA LEU A 65 3.15 -13.38 -2.91
C LEU A 65 4.54 -12.92 -2.45
N PRO A 66 5.07 -13.50 -1.36
CA PRO A 66 6.41 -13.15 -0.88
C PRO A 66 7.47 -13.59 -1.90
N ARG A 67 8.46 -12.72 -2.12
CA ARG A 67 9.59 -12.93 -3.01
C ARG A 67 10.74 -13.57 -2.25
N LYS A 68 11.38 -14.55 -2.90
CA LYS A 68 12.72 -15.00 -2.52
C LYS A 68 13.72 -14.10 -3.26
N PHE A 69 14.72 -13.63 -2.53
CA PHE A 69 15.79 -12.81 -3.07
C PHE A 69 17.06 -13.64 -3.25
N PRO A 70 17.90 -13.35 -4.27
CA PRO A 70 17.67 -12.36 -5.33
C PRO A 70 16.52 -12.73 -6.28
N PHE A 71 15.87 -11.74 -6.89
CA PHE A 71 14.69 -11.94 -7.76
C PHE A 71 14.84 -11.29 -9.14
N ILE A 72 14.65 -12.07 -10.21
CA ILE A 72 14.62 -11.59 -11.61
C ILE A 72 13.16 -11.36 -12.01
N PRO A 73 12.72 -10.13 -12.31
CA PRO A 73 11.31 -9.84 -12.57
C PRO A 73 10.89 -10.07 -14.02
N VAL A 74 9.64 -9.68 -14.31
CA VAL A 74 8.92 -9.83 -15.58
C VAL A 74 8.52 -11.27 -15.86
N THR A 75 7.26 -11.44 -16.29
CA THR A 75 6.69 -12.75 -16.62
C THR A 75 6.36 -12.94 -18.09
N ASP A 76 6.28 -11.86 -18.85
CA ASP A 76 5.76 -11.91 -20.21
C ASP A 76 6.93 -12.03 -21.16
N VAL A 77 7.06 -13.18 -21.83
CA VAL A 77 8.25 -13.47 -22.65
C VAL A 77 7.90 -14.09 -23.99
N ALA A 78 8.80 -13.90 -24.94
CA ALA A 78 8.88 -14.67 -26.16
C ALA A 78 10.33 -15.05 -26.46
N GLY A 79 10.54 -16.25 -26.98
CA GLY A 79 11.87 -16.76 -27.24
C GLY A 79 11.86 -18.08 -27.99
N VAL A 80 12.99 -18.76 -27.95
CA VAL A 80 13.21 -20.05 -28.61
C VAL A 80 13.50 -21.10 -27.55
N VAL A 81 12.85 -22.26 -27.64
CA VAL A 81 13.15 -23.41 -26.78
C VAL A 81 14.57 -23.88 -27.05
N VAL A 82 15.40 -23.98 -26.02
CA VAL A 82 16.75 -24.55 -26.12
C VAL A 82 16.85 -25.93 -25.50
N ASP A 83 16.02 -26.22 -24.51
CA ASP A 83 15.94 -27.51 -23.84
C ASP A 83 14.54 -27.74 -23.27
N VAL A 84 14.16 -28.99 -23.06
CA VAL A 84 12.86 -29.40 -22.49
C VAL A 84 13.07 -30.38 -21.35
N GLY A 85 12.40 -30.13 -20.23
CA GLY A 85 12.46 -31.05 -19.10
C GLY A 85 11.57 -32.29 -19.30
N PRO A 86 11.71 -33.30 -18.42
CA PRO A 86 10.93 -34.53 -18.53
C PRO A 86 9.42 -34.29 -18.55
N GLY A 87 8.68 -35.02 -19.37
CA GLY A 87 7.21 -34.94 -19.44
C GLY A 87 6.64 -33.82 -20.32
N VAL A 88 7.49 -32.98 -20.93
CA VAL A 88 7.08 -32.06 -21.99
C VAL A 88 6.79 -32.85 -23.27
N ASN A 89 5.63 -32.60 -23.89
CA ASN A 89 5.19 -33.33 -25.09
C ASN A 89 4.86 -32.39 -26.27
N GLY A 90 4.52 -31.13 -26.00
CA GLY A 90 4.06 -30.15 -27.00
C GLY A 90 5.17 -29.31 -27.65
N PHE A 91 6.40 -29.40 -27.13
CA PHE A 91 7.52 -28.53 -27.53
C PHE A 91 8.82 -29.32 -27.69
N LYS A 92 9.69 -28.82 -28.57
CA LYS A 92 11.06 -29.30 -28.76
C LYS A 92 12.02 -28.13 -28.93
N ALA A 93 13.32 -28.38 -28.76
CA ALA A 93 14.36 -27.39 -29.04
C ALA A 93 14.21 -26.82 -30.46
N GLY A 94 14.35 -25.50 -30.59
CA GLY A 94 14.16 -24.74 -31.82
C GLY A 94 12.73 -24.19 -32.01
N ASP A 95 11.73 -24.68 -31.27
CA ASP A 95 10.38 -24.12 -31.36
C ASP A 95 10.36 -22.67 -30.84
N GLN A 96 9.70 -21.77 -31.59
CA GLN A 96 9.45 -20.41 -31.15
C GLN A 96 8.23 -20.38 -30.22
N VAL A 97 8.32 -19.64 -29.12
CA VAL A 97 7.32 -19.69 -28.03
C VAL A 97 6.96 -18.30 -27.54
N VAL A 98 5.68 -18.10 -27.23
CA VAL A 98 5.17 -17.06 -26.33
C VAL A 98 4.79 -17.73 -25.01
N ALA A 99 5.22 -17.17 -23.88
CA ALA A 99 4.93 -17.74 -22.58
C ALA A 99 4.65 -16.69 -21.50
N LYS A 100 3.84 -17.10 -20.51
CA LYS A 100 3.74 -16.42 -19.21
C LYS A 100 4.53 -17.21 -18.17
N LEU A 101 5.61 -16.64 -17.67
CA LEU A 101 6.39 -17.24 -16.58
C LEU A 101 5.58 -17.27 -15.28
N ASN A 102 6.01 -18.13 -14.35
CA ASN A 102 5.39 -18.23 -13.05
C ASN A 102 5.59 -16.91 -12.28
N SER A 103 4.48 -16.34 -11.82
CA SER A 103 4.48 -15.07 -11.12
C SER A 103 5.36 -15.07 -9.88
N LEU A 104 5.60 -16.20 -9.20
CA LEU A 104 6.45 -16.34 -8.00
C LEU A 104 7.94 -16.39 -8.29
N SER A 105 8.35 -16.93 -9.44
CA SER A 105 9.78 -17.10 -9.81
C SER A 105 10.28 -16.04 -10.79
N GLY A 106 9.40 -15.44 -11.60
CA GLY A 106 9.81 -14.45 -12.61
C GLY A 106 10.78 -15.01 -13.64
N GLY A 107 11.67 -14.16 -14.15
CA GLY A 107 12.76 -14.55 -15.05
C GLY A 107 12.84 -13.78 -16.38
N GLY A 108 11.89 -12.89 -16.69
CA GLY A 108 11.80 -12.24 -17.99
C GLY A 108 12.91 -11.21 -18.27
N LEU A 109 13.51 -10.62 -17.24
CA LEU A 109 14.67 -9.74 -17.39
C LEU A 109 16.01 -10.50 -17.35
N ALA A 110 16.14 -11.53 -18.19
CA ALA A 110 17.36 -12.33 -18.34
C ALA A 110 17.54 -12.80 -19.79
N GLU A 111 18.71 -13.35 -20.13
CA GLU A 111 18.93 -13.97 -21.44
C GLU A 111 18.23 -15.32 -21.59
N TYR A 112 18.06 -16.06 -20.49
CA TYR A 112 17.36 -17.34 -20.46
C TYR A 112 16.34 -17.38 -19.31
N ALA A 113 15.24 -18.09 -19.50
CA ALA A 113 14.25 -18.31 -18.47
C ALA A 113 13.55 -19.66 -18.62
N VAL A 114 12.97 -20.13 -17.53
CA VAL A 114 12.21 -21.37 -17.51
C VAL A 114 10.72 -21.07 -17.52
N ALA A 115 10.01 -21.63 -18.50
CA ALA A 115 8.56 -21.48 -18.66
C ALA A 115 7.86 -22.83 -18.45
N SER A 116 6.64 -22.83 -17.91
CA SER A 116 5.84 -24.05 -17.85
C SER A 116 5.21 -24.34 -19.21
N GLU A 117 5.16 -25.63 -19.60
CA GLU A 117 4.45 -26.07 -20.81
C GLU A 117 2.96 -25.68 -20.81
N SER A 118 2.32 -25.62 -19.63
CA SER A 118 0.90 -25.29 -19.49
C SER A 118 0.59 -23.80 -19.68
N LEU A 119 1.60 -22.94 -19.77
CA LEU A 119 1.47 -21.50 -20.03
C LEU A 119 2.39 -21.04 -21.16
N SER A 120 2.70 -21.97 -22.07
CA SER A 120 3.51 -21.74 -23.25
C SER A 120 2.72 -22.12 -24.50
N VAL A 121 2.83 -21.31 -25.54
CA VAL A 121 2.16 -21.48 -26.84
C VAL A 121 3.17 -21.26 -27.95
N LYS A 122 3.06 -22.03 -29.05
CA LYS A 122 3.90 -21.83 -30.22
C LYS A 122 3.68 -20.45 -30.81
N ARG A 123 4.76 -19.71 -31.06
CA ARG A 123 4.74 -18.43 -31.76
C ARG A 123 4.85 -18.69 -33.26
N PRO A 124 3.83 -18.37 -34.07
CA PRO A 124 3.93 -18.38 -35.53
C PRO A 124 5.04 -17.43 -36.01
N SER A 125 5.70 -17.76 -37.12
CA SER A 125 6.82 -16.98 -37.66
C SER A 125 6.44 -15.55 -38.07
N GLU A 126 5.16 -15.31 -38.36
CA GLU A 126 4.58 -14.02 -38.70
C GLU A 126 4.51 -13.08 -37.49
N ILE A 127 4.50 -13.62 -36.27
CA ILE A 127 4.44 -12.84 -35.03
C ILE A 127 5.86 -12.59 -34.52
N SER A 128 6.29 -11.33 -34.45
CA SER A 128 7.59 -11.00 -33.88
C SER A 128 7.66 -11.31 -32.39
N ALA A 129 8.86 -11.53 -31.85
CA ALA A 129 9.03 -11.84 -30.42
C ALA A 129 8.48 -10.72 -29.54
N ALA A 130 8.66 -9.46 -29.94
CA ALA A 130 8.14 -8.31 -29.21
C ALA A 130 6.61 -8.29 -29.18
N GLU A 131 5.95 -8.60 -30.29
CA GLU A 131 4.48 -8.66 -30.33
C GLU A 131 3.94 -9.81 -29.50
N GLY A 132 4.59 -10.99 -29.58
CA GLY A 132 4.24 -12.16 -28.79
C GLY A 132 4.42 -11.92 -27.29
N ALA A 133 5.56 -11.36 -26.87
CA ALA A 133 5.80 -11.00 -25.48
C ALA A 133 4.81 -9.95 -24.96
N GLY A 134 4.19 -9.13 -25.83
CA GLY A 134 3.20 -8.13 -25.43
C GLY A 134 1.86 -8.70 -24.95
N LEU A 135 1.55 -9.97 -25.27
CA LEU A 135 0.23 -10.57 -25.04
C LEU A 135 -0.06 -11.03 -23.60
N PRO A 136 0.81 -11.80 -22.92
CA PRO A 136 0.36 -12.69 -21.85
C PRO A 136 -0.38 -12.02 -20.70
N VAL A 137 0.18 -11.00 -20.06
CA VAL A 137 -0.53 -10.27 -18.99
C VAL A 137 -1.50 -9.26 -19.57
N ALA A 138 -1.07 -8.44 -20.54
CA ALA A 138 -1.87 -7.30 -20.97
C ALA A 138 -3.12 -7.70 -21.78
N ALA A 139 -2.94 -8.49 -22.85
CA ALA A 139 -4.05 -8.98 -23.66
C ALA A 139 -4.86 -10.05 -22.91
N GLY A 140 -4.18 -10.88 -22.09
CA GLY A 140 -4.85 -11.83 -21.20
C GLY A 140 -5.82 -11.17 -20.22
N THR A 141 -5.39 -10.07 -19.59
CA THR A 141 -6.26 -9.32 -18.67
C THR A 141 -7.45 -8.71 -19.40
N ALA A 142 -7.23 -8.13 -20.59
CA ALA A 142 -8.31 -7.59 -21.41
C ALA A 142 -9.33 -8.66 -21.83
N LEU A 143 -8.85 -9.84 -22.27
CA LEU A 143 -9.69 -10.96 -22.65
C LEU A 143 -10.55 -11.44 -21.48
N GLN A 144 -9.95 -11.62 -20.30
CA GLN A 144 -10.68 -12.07 -19.12
C GLN A 144 -11.69 -11.03 -18.62
N ALA A 145 -11.37 -9.74 -18.71
CA ALA A 145 -12.31 -8.67 -18.40
C ALA A 145 -13.56 -8.76 -19.29
N LEU A 146 -13.37 -8.97 -20.59
CA LEU A 146 -14.47 -9.09 -21.55
C LEU A 146 -15.26 -10.40 -21.38
N ARG A 147 -14.60 -11.52 -21.11
CA ARG A 147 -15.29 -12.77 -20.78
C ARG A 147 -16.09 -12.68 -19.47
N THR A 148 -15.61 -11.92 -18.49
CA THR A 148 -16.33 -11.68 -17.22
C THR A 148 -17.66 -10.97 -17.42
N ILE A 149 -17.77 -10.15 -18.47
CA ILE A 149 -19.03 -9.46 -18.83
C ILE A 149 -19.88 -10.26 -19.83
N GLY A 150 -19.46 -11.48 -20.18
CA GLY A 150 -20.19 -12.34 -21.12
C GLY A 150 -19.96 -12.03 -22.59
N ALA A 151 -18.91 -11.27 -22.94
CA ALA A 151 -18.58 -10.99 -24.33
C ALA A 151 -18.27 -12.28 -25.09
N LYS A 152 -18.83 -12.40 -26.30
CA LYS A 152 -18.61 -13.53 -27.20
C LYS A 152 -17.91 -13.05 -28.46
N PHE A 153 -16.99 -13.86 -28.95
CA PHE A 153 -16.15 -13.54 -30.12
C PHE A 153 -16.56 -14.29 -31.38
N ASP A 154 -17.68 -15.02 -31.33
CA ASP A 154 -18.27 -15.79 -32.43
C ASP A 154 -19.39 -15.04 -33.17
N GLY A 155 -19.64 -13.77 -32.81
CA GLY A 155 -20.71 -12.96 -33.38
C GLY A 155 -22.10 -13.20 -32.78
N THR A 156 -22.24 -14.10 -31.79
CA THR A 156 -23.53 -14.39 -31.12
C THR A 156 -23.73 -13.61 -29.82
N GLY A 157 -22.92 -12.57 -29.62
CA GLY A 157 -23.00 -11.69 -28.45
C GLY A 157 -24.12 -10.65 -28.60
N GLU A 158 -24.73 -10.29 -27.47
CA GLU A 158 -25.68 -9.18 -27.43
C GLU A 158 -24.92 -7.83 -27.53
N PRO A 159 -25.51 -6.81 -28.17
CA PRO A 159 -24.91 -5.48 -28.21
C PRO A 159 -24.92 -4.86 -26.81
N MET A 160 -23.76 -4.41 -26.34
CA MET A 160 -23.60 -3.78 -25.01
C MET A 160 -22.73 -2.53 -25.13
N ASN A 161 -22.99 -1.53 -24.28
CA ASN A 161 -22.20 -0.31 -24.21
C ASN A 161 -21.10 -0.46 -23.16
N VAL A 162 -19.83 -0.35 -23.58
CA VAL A 162 -18.67 -0.51 -22.70
C VAL A 162 -17.81 0.74 -22.67
N LEU A 163 -17.46 1.20 -21.47
CA LEU A 163 -16.43 2.22 -21.24
C LEU A 163 -15.09 1.54 -20.98
N ILE A 164 -14.03 1.94 -21.68
CA ILE A 164 -12.66 1.45 -21.47
C ILE A 164 -11.77 2.63 -21.08
N THR A 165 -11.24 2.62 -19.86
CA THR A 165 -10.33 3.68 -19.40
C THR A 165 -8.87 3.40 -19.75
N ALA A 166 -8.05 4.44 -19.94
CA ALA A 166 -6.66 4.34 -20.41
C ALA A 166 -6.50 3.46 -21.65
N ALA A 167 -7.34 3.70 -22.65
CA ALA A 167 -7.46 2.91 -23.88
C ALA A 167 -6.18 2.87 -24.73
N SER A 168 -5.23 3.78 -24.53
CA SER A 168 -3.93 3.77 -25.21
C SER A 168 -2.80 3.13 -24.40
N GLY A 169 -3.07 2.69 -23.17
CA GLY A 169 -2.12 1.99 -22.32
C GLY A 169 -2.04 0.49 -22.63
N GLY A 170 -1.16 -0.22 -21.93
CA GLY A 170 -0.84 -1.62 -22.21
C GLY A 170 -2.04 -2.57 -22.27
N VAL A 171 -2.96 -2.52 -21.29
CA VAL A 171 -4.19 -3.35 -21.30
C VAL A 171 -5.29 -2.73 -22.16
N GLY A 172 -5.46 -1.41 -22.07
CA GLY A 172 -6.55 -0.68 -22.73
C GLY A 172 -6.55 -0.87 -24.25
N LEU A 173 -5.38 -0.93 -24.89
CA LEU A 173 -5.26 -1.10 -26.34
C LEU A 173 -5.85 -2.44 -26.80
N TYR A 174 -5.68 -3.51 -26.02
CA TYR A 174 -6.25 -4.82 -26.33
C TYR A 174 -7.73 -4.86 -25.97
N ALA A 175 -8.12 -4.21 -24.87
CA ALA A 175 -9.52 -4.16 -24.46
C ALA A 175 -10.40 -3.49 -25.52
N VAL A 176 -9.94 -2.39 -26.16
CA VAL A 176 -10.68 -1.74 -27.26
C VAL A 176 -10.85 -2.70 -28.44
N GLN A 177 -9.76 -3.29 -28.93
CA GLN A 177 -9.79 -4.17 -30.10
C GLN A 177 -10.65 -5.41 -29.85
N LEU A 178 -10.49 -6.06 -28.69
CA LEU A 178 -11.26 -7.24 -28.32
C LEU A 178 -12.74 -6.91 -28.09
N ALA A 179 -13.06 -5.78 -27.46
CA ALA A 179 -14.45 -5.35 -27.29
C ALA A 179 -15.10 -5.10 -28.65
N LYS A 180 -14.39 -4.46 -29.58
CA LYS A 180 -14.91 -4.23 -30.93
C LYS A 180 -15.08 -5.54 -31.71
N LEU A 181 -14.13 -6.46 -31.60
CA LEU A 181 -14.22 -7.80 -32.19
C LEU A 181 -15.41 -8.59 -31.64
N ALA A 182 -15.77 -8.39 -30.38
CA ALA A 182 -16.96 -8.97 -29.75
C ALA A 182 -18.28 -8.24 -30.11
N GLY A 183 -18.24 -7.26 -31.01
CA GLY A 183 -19.42 -6.52 -31.46
C GLY A 183 -19.95 -5.47 -30.48
N LEU A 184 -19.15 -5.08 -29.48
CA LEU A 184 -19.58 -4.10 -28.46
C LEU A 184 -19.46 -2.66 -28.97
N HIS A 185 -20.26 -1.76 -28.40
CA HIS A 185 -20.13 -0.33 -28.62
C HIS A 185 -19.13 0.25 -27.60
N VAL A 186 -17.99 0.75 -28.09
CA VAL A 186 -16.84 1.09 -27.25
C VAL A 186 -16.70 2.60 -27.09
N THR A 187 -16.91 3.10 -25.88
CA THR A 187 -16.43 4.42 -25.47
C THR A 187 -15.08 4.26 -24.78
N ALA A 188 -14.08 5.04 -25.17
CA ALA A 188 -12.72 4.88 -24.71
C ALA A 188 -12.14 6.19 -24.17
N THR A 189 -11.29 6.13 -23.14
CA THR A 189 -10.60 7.33 -22.63
C THR A 189 -9.09 7.28 -22.88
N CYS A 190 -8.54 8.39 -23.34
CA CYS A 190 -7.10 8.58 -23.54
C CYS A 190 -6.77 10.07 -23.47
N GLY A 191 -5.49 10.45 -23.59
CA GLY A 191 -5.13 11.87 -23.76
C GLY A 191 -5.27 12.29 -25.23
N ALA A 192 -5.53 13.57 -25.48
CA ALA A 192 -5.71 14.15 -26.83
C ALA A 192 -4.82 13.54 -27.93
N ARG A 193 -3.50 13.43 -27.67
CA ARG A 193 -2.51 12.92 -28.63
C ARG A 193 -2.77 11.50 -29.15
N ASN A 194 -3.53 10.68 -28.39
CA ASN A 194 -3.78 9.28 -28.70
C ASN A 194 -5.21 9.03 -29.19
N MET A 195 -6.04 10.06 -29.38
CA MET A 195 -7.45 9.86 -29.73
C MET A 195 -7.62 9.17 -31.08
N GLU A 196 -6.86 9.60 -32.09
CA GLU A 196 -6.96 9.01 -33.43
C GLU A 196 -6.47 7.56 -33.46
N LEU A 197 -5.40 7.28 -32.72
CA LEU A 197 -4.94 5.92 -32.51
C LEU A 197 -6.05 5.05 -31.91
N VAL A 198 -6.69 5.51 -30.83
CA VAL A 198 -7.75 4.75 -30.15
C VAL A 198 -8.98 4.54 -31.05
N ARG A 199 -9.33 5.51 -31.91
CA ARG A 199 -10.36 5.31 -32.95
C ARG A 199 -9.95 4.23 -33.95
N SER A 200 -8.71 4.27 -34.43
CA SER A 200 -8.20 3.27 -35.38
C SER A 200 -8.15 1.84 -34.81
N LEU A 201 -8.13 1.70 -33.48
CA LEU A 201 -8.23 0.41 -32.78
C LEU A 201 -9.67 -0.11 -32.66
N GLY A 202 -10.69 0.69 -32.98
CA GLY A 202 -12.09 0.29 -33.00
C GLY A 202 -13.00 0.99 -31.98
N ALA A 203 -12.53 2.02 -31.28
CA ALA A 203 -13.40 2.81 -30.40
C ALA A 203 -14.42 3.62 -31.21
N ASP A 204 -15.71 3.50 -30.85
CA ASP A 204 -16.81 4.25 -31.46
C ASP A 204 -16.85 5.70 -30.96
N GLU A 205 -16.54 5.90 -29.67
CA GLU A 205 -16.44 7.19 -29.02
C GLU A 205 -15.11 7.31 -28.28
N VAL A 206 -14.46 8.47 -28.32
CA VAL A 206 -13.20 8.71 -27.61
C VAL A 206 -13.27 10.00 -26.80
N LEU A 207 -12.91 9.91 -25.52
CA LEU A 207 -12.93 11.00 -24.55
C LEU A 207 -11.50 11.39 -24.15
N ASP A 208 -11.19 12.69 -24.24
CA ASP A 208 -9.95 13.22 -23.65
C ASP A 208 -10.16 13.47 -22.15
N TYR A 209 -9.56 12.61 -21.32
CA TYR A 209 -9.73 12.68 -19.86
C TYR A 209 -9.23 13.99 -19.24
N LYS A 210 -8.44 14.79 -19.98
CA LYS A 210 -7.93 16.10 -19.53
C LYS A 210 -8.93 17.24 -19.71
N THR A 211 -9.99 17.03 -20.49
CA THR A 211 -11.07 18.00 -20.69
C THR A 211 -12.16 17.82 -19.63
N PRO A 212 -12.91 18.86 -19.23
CA PRO A 212 -14.04 18.73 -18.31
C PRO A 212 -15.08 17.69 -18.80
N GLU A 213 -15.35 17.68 -20.11
CA GLU A 213 -16.30 16.76 -20.74
C GLU A 213 -15.81 15.32 -20.63
N GLY A 214 -14.55 15.05 -20.99
CA GLY A 214 -13.98 13.71 -20.90
C GLY A 214 -13.72 13.24 -19.47
N ALA A 215 -13.41 14.14 -18.55
CA ALA A 215 -13.27 13.85 -17.12
C ALA A 215 -14.61 13.42 -16.47
N SER A 216 -15.75 13.84 -17.06
CA SER A 216 -17.07 13.37 -16.64
C SER A 216 -17.34 11.90 -16.99
N LEU A 217 -16.56 11.35 -17.92
CA LEU A 217 -16.68 9.99 -18.47
C LEU A 217 -18.06 9.68 -19.07
N LYS A 218 -18.93 10.68 -19.30
CA LYS A 218 -20.23 10.47 -19.91
C LYS A 218 -20.09 10.18 -21.40
N SER A 219 -20.85 9.22 -21.90
CA SER A 219 -20.92 8.95 -23.34
C SER A 219 -21.47 10.19 -24.06
N PRO A 220 -20.82 10.65 -25.15
CA PRO A 220 -21.34 11.71 -26.01
C PRO A 220 -22.74 11.41 -26.56
N SER A 221 -23.09 10.14 -26.80
CA SER A 221 -24.45 9.74 -27.20
C SER A 221 -25.48 9.76 -26.07
N GLY A 222 -25.07 10.05 -24.83
CA GLY A 222 -25.94 10.07 -23.64
C GLY A 222 -26.31 8.69 -23.09
N LYS A 223 -25.87 7.61 -23.73
CA LYS A 223 -26.12 6.24 -23.28
C LYS A 223 -25.38 5.93 -21.98
N LYS A 224 -26.02 5.15 -21.11
CA LYS A 224 -25.38 4.56 -19.92
C LYS A 224 -24.53 3.36 -20.32
N TYR A 225 -23.52 3.06 -19.51
CA TYR A 225 -22.67 1.90 -19.73
C TYR A 225 -23.23 0.66 -19.06
N ASP A 226 -23.31 -0.42 -19.82
CA ASP A 226 -23.57 -1.75 -19.26
C ASP A 226 -22.32 -2.24 -18.52
N TYR A 227 -21.15 -1.90 -19.05
CA TYR A 227 -19.88 -2.31 -18.46
C TYR A 227 -18.85 -1.19 -18.49
N VAL A 228 -17.98 -1.16 -17.47
CA VAL A 228 -16.76 -0.35 -17.46
C VAL A 228 -15.58 -1.30 -17.29
N VAL A 229 -14.62 -1.28 -18.20
CA VAL A 229 -13.31 -1.92 -18.03
C VAL A 229 -12.33 -0.85 -17.54
N HIS A 230 -12.00 -0.91 -16.25
CA HIS A 230 -11.22 0.10 -15.58
C HIS A 230 -9.73 -0.28 -15.51
N CYS A 231 -8.90 0.43 -16.28
CA CYS A 231 -7.45 0.20 -16.39
C CYS A 231 -6.61 1.33 -15.76
N THR A 232 -7.24 2.35 -15.18
CA THR A 232 -6.56 3.55 -14.63
C THR A 232 -6.51 3.49 -13.11
N VAL A 233 -5.56 4.20 -12.49
CA VAL A 233 -5.53 4.37 -11.03
C VAL A 233 -6.18 5.69 -10.63
N GLY A 234 -6.68 5.78 -9.40
CA GLY A 234 -7.14 7.05 -8.80
C GLY A 234 -8.63 7.37 -8.98
N MET A 235 -9.41 6.51 -9.63
CA MET A 235 -10.87 6.60 -9.65
C MET A 235 -11.49 5.63 -8.65
N SER A 236 -12.72 5.88 -8.24
CA SER A 236 -13.42 5.05 -7.25
C SER A 236 -14.82 4.68 -7.73
N TRP A 237 -15.51 3.81 -7.00
CA TRP A 237 -16.86 3.36 -7.32
C TRP A 237 -17.84 4.53 -7.60
N SER A 238 -17.79 5.59 -6.80
CA SER A 238 -18.68 6.74 -6.94
C SER A 238 -18.50 7.50 -8.25
N THR A 239 -17.35 7.36 -8.92
CA THR A 239 -17.11 7.90 -10.26
C THR A 239 -17.93 7.15 -11.31
N PHE A 240 -18.04 5.82 -11.17
CA PHE A 240 -18.63 4.96 -12.20
C PHE A 240 -20.11 4.68 -11.99
N GLU A 241 -20.57 4.54 -10.73
CA GLU A 241 -21.96 4.21 -10.40
C GLU A 241 -23.00 5.08 -11.14
N PRO A 242 -22.83 6.42 -11.24
CA PRO A 242 -23.79 7.26 -11.95
C PRO A 242 -23.80 7.02 -13.46
N LEU A 243 -22.75 6.43 -14.03
CA LEU A 243 -22.58 6.18 -15.47
C LEU A 243 -23.17 4.84 -15.91
N LEU A 244 -23.37 3.92 -14.96
CA LEU A 244 -23.85 2.56 -15.23
C LEU A 244 -25.36 2.52 -15.53
N SER A 245 -25.73 1.59 -16.40
CA SER A 245 -27.12 1.13 -16.57
C SER A 245 -27.59 0.37 -15.31
N ASP A 246 -28.88 0.08 -15.24
CA ASP A 246 -29.55 -0.46 -14.05
C ASP A 246 -28.91 -1.71 -13.43
N ALA A 247 -28.24 -2.53 -14.24
CA ALA A 247 -27.52 -3.74 -13.81
C ALA A 247 -26.03 -3.71 -14.20
N GLY A 248 -25.49 -2.51 -14.46
CA GLY A 248 -24.16 -2.36 -15.01
C GLY A 248 -23.04 -2.78 -14.05
N LYS A 249 -21.89 -3.15 -14.61
CA LYS A 249 -20.73 -3.61 -13.81
C LYS A 249 -19.45 -2.87 -14.17
N VAL A 250 -18.66 -2.54 -13.15
CA VAL A 250 -17.26 -2.12 -13.32
C VAL A 250 -16.36 -3.33 -13.14
N ILE A 251 -15.62 -3.71 -14.16
CA ILE A 251 -14.52 -4.67 -14.08
C ILE A 251 -13.25 -3.88 -13.76
N ASP A 252 -12.83 -3.95 -12.50
CA ASP A 252 -11.70 -3.20 -11.99
C ASP A 252 -10.42 -4.03 -12.08
N LEU A 253 -9.47 -3.56 -12.88
CA LEU A 253 -8.18 -4.23 -13.13
C LEU A 253 -7.07 -3.68 -12.23
N THR A 254 -7.39 -2.74 -11.35
CA THR A 254 -6.41 -2.13 -10.46
C THR A 254 -6.12 -3.04 -9.25
N PRO A 255 -4.89 -3.02 -8.73
CA PRO A 255 -4.51 -3.90 -7.62
C PRO A 255 -4.90 -3.33 -6.25
N TYR A 256 -5.92 -2.47 -6.17
CA TYR A 256 -6.30 -1.83 -4.91
C TYR A 256 -7.19 -2.75 -4.06
N ILE A 257 -6.80 -2.94 -2.80
CA ILE A 257 -7.56 -3.74 -1.82
C ILE A 257 -9.00 -3.21 -1.67
N SER A 258 -9.21 -1.90 -1.77
CA SER A 258 -10.56 -1.30 -1.74
C SER A 258 -11.47 -1.82 -2.85
N ALA A 259 -10.95 -2.07 -4.06
CA ALA A 259 -11.72 -2.64 -5.16
C ALA A 259 -12.14 -4.09 -4.83
N TYR A 260 -11.24 -4.91 -4.27
CA TYR A 260 -11.57 -6.27 -3.84
C TYR A 260 -12.63 -6.28 -2.72
N LEU A 261 -12.50 -5.40 -1.72
CA LEU A 261 -13.49 -5.26 -0.66
C LEU A 261 -14.85 -4.82 -1.20
N THR A 262 -14.88 -3.85 -2.11
CA THR A 262 -16.10 -3.37 -2.77
C THR A 262 -16.74 -4.46 -3.62
N SER A 263 -15.93 -5.24 -4.35
CA SER A 263 -16.37 -6.38 -5.17
C SER A 263 -17.07 -7.44 -4.33
N VAL A 264 -16.45 -7.82 -3.21
CA VAL A 264 -17.03 -8.77 -2.26
C VAL A 264 -18.31 -8.18 -1.67
N LEU A 265 -18.30 -6.92 -1.22
CA LEU A 265 -19.49 -6.25 -0.68
C LEU A 265 -20.66 -6.30 -1.66
N HIS A 266 -20.46 -5.88 -2.90
CA HIS A 266 -21.51 -5.89 -3.94
C HIS A 266 -22.02 -7.28 -4.28
N LYS A 267 -21.14 -8.28 -4.25
CA LYS A 267 -21.54 -9.68 -4.47
C LYS A 267 -22.43 -10.19 -3.34
N VAL A 268 -22.12 -9.87 -2.08
CA VAL A 268 -22.86 -10.38 -0.92
C VAL A 268 -24.11 -9.57 -0.59
N THR A 269 -24.17 -8.29 -0.94
CA THR A 269 -25.39 -7.47 -0.82
C THR A 269 -26.34 -7.62 -2.00
N PHE A 270 -25.99 -8.48 -2.98
CA PHE A 270 -26.73 -8.65 -4.22
C PHE A 270 -26.98 -7.33 -4.98
N ALA A 271 -26.10 -6.34 -4.81
CA ALA A 271 -26.26 -5.00 -5.40
C ALA A 271 -26.57 -5.09 -6.90
N ARG A 272 -27.52 -4.28 -7.41
CA ARG A 272 -27.92 -4.39 -8.82
C ARG A 272 -26.80 -3.94 -9.76
N LYS A 273 -26.18 -2.81 -9.43
CA LYS A 273 -24.90 -2.35 -9.99
C LYS A 273 -23.75 -2.91 -9.17
N ARG A 274 -22.67 -3.37 -9.80
CA ARG A 274 -21.55 -4.01 -9.08
C ARG A 274 -20.19 -3.56 -9.57
N LEU A 275 -19.21 -3.71 -8.68
CA LEU A 275 -17.80 -3.67 -9.01
C LEU A 275 -17.30 -5.12 -8.93
N VAL A 276 -16.44 -5.52 -9.86
CA VAL A 276 -15.83 -6.84 -9.92
C VAL A 276 -14.33 -6.62 -10.07
N ALA A 277 -13.60 -6.77 -8.97
CA ALA A 277 -12.14 -6.73 -8.99
C ALA A 277 -11.61 -8.00 -9.64
N LEU A 278 -10.82 -7.86 -10.71
CA LEU A 278 -10.30 -8.97 -11.50
C LEU A 278 -8.83 -9.23 -11.16
N LEU A 279 -8.52 -10.48 -10.86
CA LEU A 279 -7.15 -10.98 -10.78
C LEU A 279 -6.92 -11.93 -11.95
N LEU A 280 -5.88 -11.67 -12.76
CA LEU A 280 -5.58 -12.46 -13.95
C LEU A 280 -5.34 -13.93 -13.59
N SER A 281 -6.10 -14.82 -14.21
CA SER A 281 -5.96 -16.28 -14.12
C SER A 281 -5.80 -16.89 -15.50
N LEU A 282 -4.73 -16.51 -16.21
CA LEU A 282 -4.47 -16.94 -17.59
C LEU A 282 -4.23 -18.46 -17.67
N ASP A 283 -4.83 -19.12 -18.66
CA ASP A 283 -4.51 -20.50 -19.04
C ASP A 283 -3.93 -20.58 -20.47
N LYS A 284 -3.61 -21.81 -20.91
CA LYS A 284 -3.06 -22.03 -22.26
C LYS A 284 -4.04 -21.65 -23.37
N ALA A 285 -5.32 -21.95 -23.20
CA ALA A 285 -6.34 -21.73 -24.22
C ALA A 285 -6.58 -20.23 -24.44
N ASP A 286 -6.52 -19.43 -23.38
CA ASP A 286 -6.52 -17.96 -23.46
C ASP A 286 -5.37 -17.45 -24.33
N LEU A 287 -4.16 -17.95 -24.09
CA LEU A 287 -2.97 -17.52 -24.81
C LEU A 287 -2.98 -18.01 -26.27
N GLU A 288 -3.44 -19.23 -26.53
CA GLU A 288 -3.65 -19.76 -27.89
C GLU A 288 -4.64 -18.91 -28.68
N PHE A 289 -5.76 -18.55 -28.05
CA PHE A 289 -6.76 -17.67 -28.64
C PHE A 289 -6.17 -16.30 -29.01
N LEU A 290 -5.40 -15.68 -28.10
CA LEU A 290 -4.77 -14.37 -28.35
C LEU A 290 -3.71 -14.43 -29.45
N VAL A 291 -2.89 -15.48 -29.46
CA VAL A 291 -1.89 -15.71 -30.52
C VAL A 291 -2.56 -15.90 -31.87
N ALA A 292 -3.67 -16.64 -31.93
CA ALA A 292 -4.44 -16.82 -33.17
C ALA A 292 -5.03 -15.49 -33.67
N LEU A 293 -5.63 -14.69 -32.78
CA LEU A 293 -6.16 -13.37 -33.17
C LEU A 293 -5.07 -12.43 -33.70
N LEU A 294 -3.88 -12.44 -33.08
CA LEU A 294 -2.76 -11.64 -33.52
C LEU A 294 -2.22 -12.13 -34.88
N LYS A 295 -2.11 -13.45 -35.06
CA LYS A 295 -1.71 -14.06 -36.34
C LYS A 295 -2.66 -13.67 -37.48
N ASP A 296 -3.96 -13.73 -37.22
CA ASP A 296 -5.01 -13.40 -38.19
C ASP A 296 -5.15 -11.89 -38.43
N GLY A 297 -4.36 -11.05 -37.74
CA GLY A 297 -4.43 -9.59 -37.84
C GLY A 297 -5.70 -8.98 -37.24
N LYS A 298 -6.50 -9.76 -36.49
CA LYS A 298 -7.74 -9.30 -35.83
C LYS A 298 -7.47 -8.40 -34.63
N ILE A 299 -6.30 -8.55 -34.01
CA ILE A 299 -5.76 -7.63 -33.02
C ILE A 299 -4.31 -7.30 -33.38
N LYS A 300 -3.82 -6.18 -32.87
CA LYS A 300 -2.43 -5.71 -33.03
C LYS A 300 -1.81 -5.44 -31.66
N THR A 301 -0.55 -5.81 -31.53
CA THR A 301 0.29 -5.43 -30.39
C THR A 301 1.04 -4.14 -30.75
N LEU A 302 0.73 -3.03 -30.07
CA LEU A 302 1.47 -1.77 -30.26
C LEU A 302 2.70 -1.74 -29.35
N ILE A 303 3.87 -1.56 -29.95
CA ILE A 303 5.14 -1.41 -29.22
C ILE A 303 5.45 0.08 -29.10
N ASP A 304 5.50 0.57 -27.86
CA ASP A 304 5.85 1.95 -27.55
C ASP A 304 7.36 2.18 -27.64
N SER A 305 8.13 1.25 -27.07
CA SER A 305 9.58 1.38 -26.94
C SER A 305 10.26 0.03 -26.76
N ARG A 306 11.53 -0.02 -27.17
CA ARG A 306 12.40 -1.20 -27.08
C ARG A 306 13.69 -0.82 -26.37
N PHE A 307 14.09 -1.63 -25.41
CA PHE A 307 15.33 -1.43 -24.65
C PHE A 307 16.14 -2.72 -24.63
N PRO A 308 17.47 -2.68 -24.85
CA PRO A 308 18.34 -3.82 -24.59
C PRO A 308 18.36 -4.14 -23.09
N LEU A 309 18.81 -5.34 -22.72
CA LEU A 309 18.90 -5.75 -21.32
C LEU A 309 19.76 -4.79 -20.48
N SER A 310 20.82 -4.22 -21.09
CA SER A 310 21.71 -3.24 -20.44
C SER A 310 21.01 -1.94 -20.03
N ASP A 311 19.90 -1.59 -20.70
CA ASP A 311 19.20 -0.31 -20.53
C ASP A 311 17.78 -0.52 -19.96
N VAL A 312 17.50 -1.70 -19.42
CA VAL A 312 16.14 -2.05 -18.95
C VAL A 312 15.67 -1.16 -17.80
N THR A 313 16.58 -0.53 -17.06
CA THR A 313 16.28 0.49 -16.05
C THR A 313 15.46 1.64 -16.66
N LYS A 314 15.83 2.13 -17.86
CA LYS A 314 15.07 3.18 -18.57
C LYS A 314 13.67 2.70 -18.97
N ALA A 315 13.56 1.42 -19.33
CA ALA A 315 12.27 0.79 -19.63
C ALA A 315 11.37 0.74 -18.39
N TRP A 316 11.96 0.50 -17.23
CA TRP A 316 11.30 0.53 -15.93
C TRP A 316 10.81 1.94 -15.57
N GLU A 317 11.67 2.96 -15.70
CA GLU A 317 11.34 4.37 -15.45
C GLU A 317 10.14 4.81 -16.30
N LYS A 318 10.19 4.52 -17.60
CA LYS A 318 9.10 4.82 -18.52
C LYS A 318 7.77 4.14 -18.13
N SER A 319 7.84 2.92 -17.58
CA SER A 319 6.67 2.21 -17.06
C SER A 319 6.09 2.87 -15.81
N ILE A 320 6.94 3.47 -14.97
CA ILE A 320 6.54 4.18 -13.75
C ILE A 320 5.89 5.53 -14.07
N GLU A 321 6.40 6.27 -15.06
CA GLU A 321 5.82 7.53 -15.54
C GLU A 321 4.36 7.38 -16.02
N GLY A 322 3.97 6.19 -16.48
CA GLY A 322 2.58 5.88 -16.82
C GLY A 322 2.08 6.54 -18.13
N HIS A 323 2.99 6.91 -19.03
CA HIS A 323 2.67 7.63 -20.27
C HIS A 323 2.99 6.86 -21.56
N ALA A 324 3.30 5.56 -21.47
CA ALA A 324 3.55 4.72 -22.63
C ALA A 324 2.28 4.52 -23.49
N THR A 325 2.45 4.64 -24.81
CA THR A 325 1.40 4.37 -25.81
C THR A 325 1.62 2.95 -26.35
N GLY A 326 1.25 1.94 -25.56
CA GLY A 326 1.43 0.53 -25.89
C GLY A 326 2.32 -0.25 -24.92
N LYS A 327 3.04 -1.24 -25.45
CA LYS A 327 3.91 -2.16 -24.70
C LYS A 327 5.36 -1.67 -24.69
N ILE A 328 5.96 -1.68 -23.50
CA ILE A 328 7.39 -1.46 -23.30
C ILE A 328 8.08 -2.82 -23.35
N ILE A 329 9.04 -2.98 -24.26
CA ILE A 329 9.68 -4.26 -24.53
C ILE A 329 11.16 -4.21 -24.19
N ARG A 330 11.64 -5.22 -23.46
CA ARG A 330 13.04 -5.61 -23.44
C ARG A 330 13.31 -6.48 -24.66
N ALA A 331 14.14 -6.02 -25.59
CA ALA A 331 14.56 -6.75 -26.79
C ALA A 331 15.91 -6.20 -27.29
N PRO A 332 16.68 -6.96 -28.09
CA PRO A 332 17.87 -6.43 -28.75
C PRO A 332 17.55 -5.13 -29.51
N SER A 333 18.47 -4.17 -29.49
CA SER A 333 18.31 -2.92 -30.23
C SER A 333 18.15 -3.24 -31.73
N PRO A 334 17.21 -2.60 -32.44
CA PRO A 334 17.07 -2.78 -33.89
C PRO A 334 18.31 -2.32 -34.67
N PHE A 335 19.21 -1.55 -34.04
CA PHE A 335 20.48 -1.11 -34.61
C PHE A 335 21.65 -1.94 -34.08
N THR A 336 21.74 -3.21 -34.47
CA THR A 336 23.03 -3.91 -34.45
C THR A 336 23.57 -3.88 -35.86
N PHE A 337 24.24 -2.78 -36.24
CA PHE A 337 25.08 -2.80 -37.44
C PHE A 337 26.20 -3.79 -37.17
N VAL A 338 26.23 -4.88 -37.94
CA VAL A 338 27.46 -5.63 -38.16
C VAL A 338 28.37 -4.66 -38.91
N CYS A 339 29.29 -4.01 -38.21
CA CYS A 339 30.37 -3.25 -38.83
C CYS A 339 31.26 -4.23 -39.59
N ILE A 340 30.97 -4.41 -40.88
CA ILE A 340 31.96 -4.89 -41.84
C ILE A 340 32.95 -3.72 -42.00
N TYR A 341 34.21 -3.96 -41.62
CA TYR A 341 35.30 -2.99 -41.73
C TYR A 341 35.40 -2.45 -43.16
N TYR A 342 35.05 -1.18 -43.34
CA TYR A 342 35.48 -0.39 -44.48
C TYR A 342 36.21 0.82 -43.92
N THR A 343 37.53 0.84 -44.12
CA THR A 343 38.42 1.96 -43.78
C THR A 343 38.40 3.00 -44.89
N PRO A 344 38.09 4.28 -44.59
CA PRO A 344 38.53 5.41 -45.40
C PRO A 344 39.61 6.24 -44.68
N PRO A 345 40.38 7.06 -45.42
CA PRO A 345 41.63 7.65 -44.96
C PRO A 345 41.46 8.92 -44.11
N SER A 346 42.59 9.30 -43.51
CA SER A 346 42.93 10.36 -42.54
C SER A 346 42.33 11.78 -42.73
N PRO A 347 42.39 12.64 -41.68
CA PRO A 347 41.49 13.77 -41.47
C PRO A 347 42.03 15.12 -42.00
N PHE A 348 41.11 16.03 -42.33
CA PHE A 348 41.40 17.45 -42.55
C PHE A 348 40.92 18.32 -41.36
N SER A 349 41.70 19.38 -41.14
CA SER A 349 41.69 20.36 -40.04
C SER A 349 40.44 21.24 -39.98
N LEU A 350 39.99 21.58 -38.76
CA LEU A 350 39.03 22.65 -38.47
C LEU A 350 39.76 23.99 -38.27
N HIS A 351 39.27 25.04 -38.91
CA HIS A 351 39.41 26.44 -38.49
C HIS A 351 38.10 27.20 -38.77
N ASP A 352 37.76 28.05 -37.79
CA ASP A 352 36.99 29.29 -37.81
C ASP A 352 35.51 29.31 -38.22
N ILE A 353 34.63 29.57 -37.24
CA ILE A 353 33.45 30.48 -37.41
C ILE A 353 33.16 31.24 -36.09
N HIS A 354 32.88 32.53 -36.23
CA HIS A 354 32.70 33.62 -35.26
C HIS A 354 31.53 33.55 -34.25
N GLU A 355 31.75 34.18 -33.08
CA GLU A 355 30.80 34.57 -32.03
C GLU A 355 29.96 35.83 -32.38
N VAL A 356 28.73 35.88 -31.86
CA VAL A 356 27.92 37.10 -31.70
C VAL A 356 27.31 37.11 -30.28
N ALA A 357 27.40 38.28 -29.62
CA ALA A 357 27.11 38.57 -28.21
C ALA A 357 25.62 38.68 -27.82
N PRO A 358 25.32 38.81 -26.50
CA PRO A 358 24.21 39.67 -26.08
C PRO A 358 24.52 40.65 -24.92
N PHE A 359 23.67 41.67 -24.89
CA PHE A 359 23.64 42.93 -24.14
C PHE A 359 23.50 42.85 -22.60
N SER A 360 23.97 43.91 -21.92
CA SER A 360 23.80 44.24 -20.49
C SER A 360 22.58 45.13 -20.20
N PRO A 361 22.17 45.28 -18.91
CA PRO A 361 21.57 46.53 -18.45
C PRO A 361 22.18 47.08 -17.14
N SER A 362 22.29 48.41 -17.06
CA SER A 362 22.80 49.22 -15.94
C SER A 362 21.67 49.89 -15.13
N ARG A 363 22.00 50.24 -13.87
CA ARG A 363 21.18 50.89 -12.83
C ARG A 363 21.10 52.42 -12.98
N SER A 364 20.05 53.03 -12.41
CA SER A 364 20.04 54.37 -11.77
C SER A 364 18.76 54.49 -10.89
N HIS A 365 18.85 54.70 -9.57
CA HIS A 365 19.00 55.92 -8.74
C HIS A 365 17.67 56.44 -8.10
N ARG A 366 17.76 56.75 -6.80
CA ARG A 366 16.75 57.31 -5.88
C ARG A 366 16.55 58.83 -6.11
N PRO A 367 15.56 59.42 -5.41
CA PRO A 367 15.91 60.54 -4.52
C PRO A 367 15.29 60.48 -3.10
N THR A 368 15.79 61.39 -2.26
CA THR A 368 15.68 61.55 -0.80
C THR A 368 14.80 62.73 -0.36
N GLY A 369 14.38 62.73 0.91
CA GLY A 369 13.98 63.90 1.74
C GLY A 369 12.65 63.69 2.48
N ALA A 370 12.38 64.17 3.71
CA ALA A 370 13.13 64.86 4.77
C ALA A 370 12.27 64.87 6.09
N ALA A 371 12.96 64.88 7.24
CA ALA A 371 12.70 65.45 8.60
C ALA A 371 11.34 65.39 9.40
N CYS A 372 11.51 65.11 10.70
CA CYS A 372 10.66 65.08 11.95
C CYS A 372 9.93 66.41 12.36
N PRO A 373 9.19 66.57 13.51
CA PRO A 373 9.11 65.77 14.77
C PRO A 373 7.75 65.73 15.57
N SER A 374 7.78 65.04 16.74
CA SER A 374 7.14 65.40 18.04
C SER A 374 6.09 64.46 18.72
N SER A 375 6.48 64.02 19.94
CA SER A 375 5.75 63.82 21.22
C SER A 375 4.58 62.82 21.42
N LEU A 376 4.80 61.97 22.44
CA LEU A 376 4.01 60.94 23.16
C LEU A 376 2.77 61.49 23.93
N PRO A 377 1.76 60.66 24.35
CA PRO A 377 1.88 59.83 25.58
C PRO A 377 1.15 58.45 25.61
N GLY A 378 1.83 57.46 26.22
CA GLY A 378 1.31 56.55 27.27
C GLY A 378 0.24 55.48 26.96
N LEU A 379 0.65 54.20 26.91
CA LEU A 379 -0.19 53.02 27.15
C LEU A 379 0.62 51.91 27.87
N PRO A 380 -0.04 50.99 28.60
CA PRO A 380 0.49 50.35 29.83
C PRO A 380 1.45 49.19 29.57
N SER A 381 2.19 48.81 30.64
CA SER A 381 3.16 47.72 30.68
C SER A 381 2.66 46.41 30.02
N PRO A 382 3.53 45.68 29.29
CA PRO A 382 3.11 44.46 28.62
C PRO A 382 2.85 43.33 29.62
N MET A 383 1.68 42.70 29.47
CA MET A 383 1.47 41.30 29.87
C MET A 383 2.62 40.45 29.33
N ALA A 384 3.04 39.46 30.11
CA ALA A 384 4.09 38.50 29.74
C ALA A 384 3.93 38.05 28.27
N ALA A 385 4.93 38.33 27.45
CA ALA A 385 4.95 37.95 26.04
C ALA A 385 4.81 36.43 25.94
N ALA A 386 3.82 35.96 25.18
CA ALA A 386 3.74 34.56 24.78
C ALA A 386 5.04 34.22 24.04
N ALA A 387 5.79 33.24 24.54
CA ALA A 387 7.02 32.79 23.89
C ALA A 387 6.68 32.29 22.48
N THR A 388 7.09 33.05 21.46
CA THR A 388 6.95 32.65 20.07
C THR A 388 7.76 31.38 19.84
N ALA A 389 7.14 30.35 19.25
CA ALA A 389 7.82 29.10 18.91
C ALA A 389 9.06 29.38 18.02
N PRO A 390 10.14 28.57 18.14
CA PRO A 390 11.31 28.72 17.30
C PRO A 390 10.98 28.48 15.83
N THR A 391 11.82 28.98 14.92
CA THR A 391 11.64 28.76 13.47
C THR A 391 11.86 27.31 13.06
N THR A 392 12.73 26.60 13.78
CA THR A 392 13.11 25.20 13.54
C THR A 392 13.03 24.38 14.83
N MET A 393 12.97 23.07 14.68
CA MET A 393 12.92 22.08 15.75
C MET A 393 13.69 20.82 15.39
N ARG A 394 14.13 20.10 16.42
CA ARG A 394 14.66 18.74 16.33
C ARG A 394 13.52 17.77 16.07
N ALA A 395 13.76 16.84 15.15
CA ALA A 395 12.86 15.73 14.84
C ALA A 395 13.64 14.49 14.42
N VAL A 396 12.95 13.35 14.39
CA VAL A 396 13.49 12.09 13.85
C VAL A 396 12.57 11.60 12.75
N GLN A 397 13.14 11.33 11.57
CA GLN A 397 12.40 10.90 10.39
C GLN A 397 13.05 9.69 9.71
N TYR A 398 12.32 9.04 8.81
CA TYR A 398 12.87 8.09 7.85
C TYR A 398 12.47 8.48 6.41
N ASP A 399 13.32 8.14 5.44
CA ASP A 399 13.16 8.53 4.03
C ASP A 399 12.75 7.39 3.10
N SER A 400 12.65 6.17 3.65
CA SER A 400 12.36 4.97 2.88
C SER A 400 11.74 3.87 3.75
N TYR A 401 11.12 2.90 3.10
CA TYR A 401 10.61 1.71 3.76
C TYR A 401 11.74 0.72 4.11
N GLY A 402 11.57 -0.01 5.21
CA GLY A 402 12.38 -1.18 5.56
C GLY A 402 13.74 -0.87 6.19
N GLY A 403 14.02 0.38 6.53
CA GLY A 403 15.28 0.77 7.18
C GLY A 403 15.42 0.34 8.64
N GLY A 404 14.32 -0.09 9.28
CA GLY A 404 14.33 -0.42 10.71
C GLY A 404 14.81 0.76 11.56
N ALA A 405 15.41 0.48 12.72
CA ALA A 405 15.93 1.52 13.59
C ALA A 405 17.10 2.29 12.95
N ALA A 406 17.98 1.61 12.21
CA ALA A 406 19.10 2.24 11.48
C ALA A 406 18.65 3.24 10.40
N GLY A 407 17.41 3.14 9.93
CA GLY A 407 16.81 4.08 8.98
C GLY A 407 16.27 5.36 9.60
N LEU A 408 16.29 5.50 10.93
CA LEU A 408 15.89 6.73 11.62
C LEU A 408 17.03 7.76 11.57
N LYS A 409 16.67 8.99 11.21
CA LYS A 409 17.60 10.12 11.03
C LYS A 409 17.16 11.30 11.88
N HIS A 410 18.06 11.77 12.74
CA HIS A 410 17.90 13.03 13.45
C HIS A 410 18.07 14.19 12.48
N VAL A 411 17.14 15.13 12.52
CA VAL A 411 17.08 16.27 11.62
C VAL A 411 16.63 17.52 12.35
N GLU A 412 16.96 18.67 11.78
CA GLU A 412 16.38 19.95 12.14
C GLU A 412 15.42 20.37 11.02
N VAL A 413 14.16 20.64 11.37
CA VAL A 413 13.07 20.93 10.42
C VAL A 413 12.26 22.14 10.88
N PRO A 414 11.53 22.84 10.00
CA PRO A 414 10.68 23.95 10.41
C PRO A 414 9.60 23.52 11.41
N VAL A 415 9.32 24.36 12.40
CA VAL A 415 8.16 24.17 13.29
C VAL A 415 6.88 24.32 12.46
N PRO A 416 5.92 23.36 12.55
CA PRO A 416 4.68 23.47 11.80
C PRO A 416 3.79 24.59 12.35
N SER A 417 3.01 25.24 11.48
CA SER A 417 1.98 26.20 11.90
C SER A 417 0.63 25.52 12.08
N ALA A 418 -0.11 25.87 13.14
CA ALA A 418 -1.46 25.39 13.36
C ALA A 418 -2.42 25.93 12.28
N LYS A 419 -3.11 25.05 11.55
CA LYS A 419 -4.14 25.43 10.59
C LYS A 419 -5.52 25.50 11.25
N LYS A 420 -6.54 25.78 10.45
CA LYS A 420 -7.93 25.80 10.90
C LYS A 420 -8.27 24.52 11.69
N ASN A 421 -8.83 24.68 12.89
CA ASN A 421 -9.19 23.61 13.84
C ASN A 421 -8.01 22.75 14.35
N GLU A 422 -6.78 23.25 14.25
CA GLU A 422 -5.59 22.58 14.77
C GLU A 422 -4.97 23.40 15.92
N VAL A 423 -4.29 22.71 16.83
CA VAL A 423 -3.47 23.29 17.89
C VAL A 423 -2.01 22.92 17.65
N LEU A 424 -1.10 23.87 17.86
CA LEU A 424 0.33 23.61 17.88
C LEU A 424 0.74 23.25 19.31
N LEU A 425 1.39 22.10 19.44
CA LEU A 425 1.82 21.56 20.72
C LEU A 425 3.34 21.61 20.81
N LYS A 426 3.89 22.13 21.92
CA LYS A 426 5.24 21.78 22.37
C LYS A 426 5.15 20.43 23.06
N LEU A 427 5.76 19.40 22.47
CA LEU A 427 5.66 18.04 22.96
C LEU A 427 6.55 17.85 24.18
N GLU A 428 6.01 17.16 25.20
CA GLU A 428 6.75 16.74 26.40
C GLU A 428 7.08 15.25 26.31
N ALA A 429 6.13 14.45 25.82
CA ALA A 429 6.30 13.00 25.64
C ALA A 429 5.54 12.48 24.42
N ALA A 430 6.06 11.41 23.83
CA ALA A 430 5.42 10.63 22.77
C ALA A 430 5.53 9.13 23.08
N ALA A 431 4.58 8.32 22.60
CA ALA A 431 4.58 6.88 22.84
C ALA A 431 4.65 6.07 21.56
N ILE A 432 5.63 5.17 21.47
CA ILE A 432 5.79 4.27 20.32
C ILE A 432 4.73 3.16 20.39
N ASN A 433 4.16 2.85 19.24
CA ASN A 433 3.24 1.74 19.01
C ASN A 433 3.80 0.82 17.92
N PRO A 434 3.48 -0.50 17.95
CA PRO A 434 3.94 -1.42 16.91
C PRO A 434 3.52 -1.02 15.49
N VAL A 435 2.43 -0.26 15.34
CA VAL A 435 2.00 0.26 14.03
C VAL A 435 3.05 1.19 13.41
N ASP A 436 3.81 1.94 14.22
CA ASP A 436 4.77 2.93 13.73
C ASP A 436 5.90 2.28 12.93
N TRP A 437 6.54 1.25 13.49
CA TRP A 437 7.59 0.50 12.77
C TRP A 437 7.01 -0.41 11.69
N LYS A 438 5.76 -0.88 11.80
CA LYS A 438 5.08 -1.63 10.74
C LYS A 438 4.79 -0.75 9.52
N ILE A 439 4.45 0.52 9.72
CA ILE A 439 4.35 1.52 8.64
C ILE A 439 5.70 1.67 7.96
N GLN A 440 6.77 1.89 8.73
CA GLN A 440 8.14 1.99 8.19
C GLN A 440 8.57 0.71 7.46
N GLN A 441 8.21 -0.48 7.94
CA GLN A 441 8.50 -1.76 7.29
C GLN A 441 7.71 -1.95 5.97
N GLY A 442 6.67 -1.15 5.76
CA GLY A 442 5.87 -1.12 4.54
C GLY A 442 4.66 -2.06 4.57
N LEU A 443 4.17 -2.45 5.75
CA LEU A 443 3.00 -3.33 5.88
C LEU A 443 1.70 -2.66 5.44
N LEU A 444 1.64 -1.33 5.49
CA LEU A 444 0.46 -0.55 5.09
C LEU A 444 0.62 0.11 3.71
N ARG A 445 1.50 -0.42 2.85
CA ARG A 445 1.65 0.10 1.47
C ARG A 445 0.42 -0.20 0.61
N PRO A 446 0.01 0.73 -0.28
CA PRO A 446 0.55 2.08 -0.52
C PRO A 446 -0.11 3.19 0.34
N LEU A 447 -0.83 2.84 1.41
CA LEU A 447 -1.63 3.77 2.20
C LEU A 447 -0.78 4.70 3.08
N LEU A 448 0.29 4.17 3.70
CA LEU A 448 1.15 4.90 4.65
C LEU A 448 2.65 4.54 4.53
N PRO A 449 3.55 5.52 4.77
CA PRO A 449 3.26 6.95 4.84
C PRO A 449 2.91 7.51 3.46
N ARG A 450 2.21 8.65 3.43
CA ARG A 450 1.79 9.29 2.16
C ARG A 450 2.95 9.85 1.34
N LYS A 451 4.01 10.27 2.01
CA LYS A 451 5.21 10.85 1.42
C LYS A 451 6.42 10.56 2.30
N PHE A 452 7.60 10.60 1.70
CA PHE A 452 8.88 10.65 2.39
C PHE A 452 9.51 12.04 2.23
N PRO A 453 10.35 12.49 3.19
CA PRO A 453 10.59 11.83 4.48
C PRO A 453 9.36 11.92 5.41
N PHE A 454 9.31 11.05 6.42
CA PHE A 454 8.17 10.94 7.35
C PHE A 454 8.65 10.93 8.81
N ILE A 455 8.06 11.79 9.63
CA ILE A 455 8.26 11.83 11.10
C ILE A 455 7.18 10.93 11.71
N PRO A 456 7.52 9.78 12.32
CA PRO A 456 6.53 8.82 12.82
C PRO A 456 5.97 9.17 14.20
N VAL A 457 5.16 8.26 14.73
CA VAL A 457 4.46 8.33 16.03
C VAL A 457 3.30 9.31 16.02
N THR A 458 2.19 8.90 16.64
CA THR A 458 0.97 9.72 16.74
C THR A 458 0.51 9.98 18.16
N ASP A 459 0.94 9.19 19.13
CA ASP A 459 0.48 9.32 20.50
C ASP A 459 1.37 10.31 21.24
N VAL A 460 0.82 11.45 21.66
CA VAL A 460 1.60 12.54 22.23
C VAL A 460 0.92 13.19 23.43
N ALA A 461 1.73 13.83 24.27
CA ALA A 461 1.28 14.75 25.30
C ALA A 461 2.22 15.95 25.37
N GLY A 462 1.67 17.12 25.66
CA GLY A 462 2.44 18.36 25.67
C GLY A 462 1.62 19.57 26.07
N VAL A 463 2.11 20.74 25.71
CA VAL A 463 1.51 22.05 26.04
C VAL A 463 1.13 22.76 24.75
N VAL A 464 -0.10 23.29 24.69
CA VAL A 464 -0.54 24.13 23.58
C VAL A 464 0.31 25.41 23.58
N VAL A 465 0.94 25.74 22.45
CA VAL A 465 1.70 26.99 22.29
C VAL A 465 1.02 27.97 21.34
N ASP A 466 0.23 27.47 20.40
CA ASP A 466 -0.56 28.29 19.48
C ASP A 466 -1.83 27.55 19.04
N VAL A 467 -2.84 28.30 18.61
CA VAL A 467 -4.13 27.76 18.16
C VAL A 467 -4.50 28.33 16.80
N GLY A 468 -4.89 27.46 15.89
CA GLY A 468 -5.32 27.88 14.56
C GLY A 468 -6.74 28.44 14.56
N PRO A 469 -7.17 29.07 13.45
CA PRO A 469 -8.51 29.65 13.34
C PRO A 469 -9.62 28.61 13.61
N GLY A 470 -10.64 28.99 14.37
CA GLY A 470 -11.80 28.13 14.64
C GLY A 470 -11.66 27.16 15.81
N VAL A 471 -10.50 27.11 16.47
CA VAL A 471 -10.33 26.40 17.75
C VAL A 471 -10.99 27.20 18.87
N ASN A 472 -11.81 26.54 19.68
CA ASN A 472 -12.53 27.18 20.79
C ASN A 472 -12.30 26.49 22.15
N GLY A 473 -11.89 25.21 22.15
CA GLY A 473 -11.72 24.40 23.37
C GLY A 473 -10.37 24.55 24.07
N PHE A 474 -9.39 25.18 23.42
CA PHE A 474 -8.00 25.25 23.87
C PHE A 474 -7.41 26.65 23.73
N LYS A 475 -6.43 26.95 24.59
CA LYS A 475 -5.59 28.16 24.52
C LYS A 475 -4.13 27.82 24.82
N ALA A 476 -3.22 28.72 24.46
CA ALA A 476 -1.81 28.59 24.82
C ALA A 476 -1.63 28.39 26.34
N GLY A 477 -0.73 27.50 26.72
CA GLY A 477 -0.47 27.06 28.09
C GLY A 477 -1.31 25.87 28.57
N ASP A 478 -2.37 25.47 27.84
CA ASP A 478 -3.14 24.28 28.21
C ASP A 478 -2.29 23.01 28.05
N GLN A 479 -2.25 22.17 29.09
CA GLN A 479 -1.65 20.83 29.03
C GLN A 479 -2.64 19.86 28.39
N VAL A 480 -2.15 19.03 27.45
CA VAL A 480 -3.02 18.17 26.64
C VAL A 480 -2.43 16.78 26.39
N VAL A 481 -3.32 15.85 26.10
CA VAL A 481 -3.03 14.56 25.45
C VAL A 481 -3.70 14.58 24.08
N ALA A 482 -3.01 14.11 23.04
CA ALA A 482 -3.56 14.10 21.69
C ALA A 482 -3.15 12.85 20.90
N MET A 483 -3.97 12.53 19.90
CA MET A 483 -3.59 11.62 18.83
C MET A 483 -3.40 12.41 17.53
N LEU A 484 -2.17 12.42 17.01
CA LEU A 484 -1.86 13.03 15.73
C LEU A 484 -2.47 12.24 14.57
N ASN A 485 -2.62 12.91 13.43
CA ASN A 485 -3.12 12.28 12.22
C ASN A 485 -2.10 11.27 11.67
N SER A 486 -2.48 9.99 11.56
CA SER A 486 -1.60 8.92 11.07
C SER A 486 -1.09 9.13 9.64
N LEU A 487 -1.76 9.98 8.84
CA LEU A 487 -1.30 10.36 7.50
C LEU A 487 -0.07 11.27 7.52
N SER A 488 0.07 12.11 8.56
CA SER A 488 1.14 13.10 8.70
C SER A 488 2.17 12.73 9.76
N GLY A 489 1.82 11.91 10.75
CA GLY A 489 2.69 11.61 11.89
C GLY A 489 3.06 12.87 12.68
N GLY A 490 4.28 12.93 13.20
CA GLY A 490 4.85 14.10 13.87
C GLY A 490 5.26 13.89 15.33
N GLY A 491 5.05 12.70 15.90
CA GLY A 491 5.27 12.46 17.33
C GLY A 491 6.73 12.37 17.75
N LEU A 492 7.66 12.07 16.84
CA LEU A 492 9.11 12.13 17.12
C LEU A 492 9.70 13.50 16.76
N ALA A 493 9.17 14.56 17.37
CA ALA A 493 9.63 15.93 17.18
C ALA A 493 9.36 16.77 18.44
N GLU A 494 10.01 17.93 18.57
CA GLU A 494 9.75 18.84 19.70
C GLU A 494 8.40 19.56 19.60
N TYR A 495 7.86 19.72 18.39
CA TYR A 495 6.53 20.32 18.16
C TYR A 495 5.72 19.51 17.15
N ALA A 496 4.41 19.48 17.33
CA ALA A 496 3.48 18.86 16.41
C ALA A 496 2.13 19.57 16.36
N VAL A 497 1.41 19.43 15.25
CA VAL A 497 0.04 19.92 15.11
C VAL A 497 -0.95 18.79 15.36
N ALA A 498 -1.93 19.03 16.23
CA ALA A 498 -3.01 18.11 16.52
C ALA A 498 -4.36 18.74 16.16
N SER A 499 -5.30 17.93 15.71
CA SER A 499 -6.68 18.40 15.51
C SER A 499 -7.37 18.62 16.85
N GLU A 500 -8.17 19.68 16.97
CA GLU A 500 -8.95 19.99 18.18
C GLU A 500 -9.81 18.80 18.61
N ASN A 501 -10.45 18.11 17.65
CA ASN A 501 -11.32 16.95 17.90
C ASN A 501 -10.59 15.66 18.29
N MET A 502 -9.26 15.68 18.35
CA MET A 502 -8.41 14.56 18.79
C MET A 502 -7.47 14.98 19.91
N THR A 503 -7.76 16.10 20.56
CA THR A 503 -7.00 16.66 21.68
C THR A 503 -7.89 16.73 22.91
N VAL A 504 -7.36 16.40 24.08
CA VAL A 504 -8.07 16.49 25.37
C VAL A 504 -7.18 17.15 26.41
N LYS A 505 -7.79 17.83 27.38
CA LYS A 505 -7.03 18.43 28.49
C LYS A 505 -6.39 17.34 29.34
N ARG A 506 -5.10 17.51 29.64
CA ARG A 506 -4.35 16.69 30.58
C ARG A 506 -4.41 17.34 31.96
N PRO A 507 -5.02 16.70 32.96
CA PRO A 507 -5.05 17.23 34.31
C PRO A 507 -3.67 17.04 34.99
N PRO A 508 -3.33 17.86 36.00
CA PRO A 508 -2.00 17.86 36.61
C PRO A 508 -1.62 16.54 37.29
N GLU A 509 -2.59 15.71 37.66
CA GLU A 509 -2.38 14.38 38.24
C GLU A 509 -1.87 13.35 37.22
N VAL A 510 -2.00 13.64 35.91
CA VAL A 510 -1.56 12.75 34.82
C VAL A 510 -0.29 13.31 34.20
N SER A 511 0.82 12.58 34.34
CA SER A 511 2.10 12.99 33.74
C SER A 511 2.03 12.93 32.21
N ALA A 512 2.92 13.68 31.53
CA ALA A 512 3.02 13.65 30.08
C ALA A 512 3.25 12.23 29.52
N ALA A 513 4.16 11.48 30.15
CA ALA A 513 4.48 10.11 29.75
C ALA A 513 3.27 9.17 29.88
N GLU A 514 2.51 9.28 30.97
CA GLU A 514 1.30 8.47 31.17
C GLU A 514 0.20 8.84 30.18
N GLY A 515 0.00 10.14 29.94
CA GLY A 515 -0.97 10.66 28.98
C GLY A 515 -0.64 10.25 27.55
N ALA A 516 0.60 10.43 27.11
CA ALA A 516 1.07 9.98 25.81
C ALA A 516 0.94 8.46 25.63
N GLY A 517 0.96 7.67 26.71
CA GLY A 517 0.76 6.23 26.64
C GLY A 517 -0.67 5.77 26.33
N LEU A 518 -1.67 6.67 26.33
CA LEU A 518 -3.09 6.32 26.18
C LEU A 518 -3.60 6.14 24.74
N PRO A 519 -3.40 7.07 23.79
CA PRO A 519 -4.35 7.28 22.70
C PRO A 519 -4.63 6.03 21.85
N ILE A 520 -3.62 5.42 21.23
CA ILE A 520 -3.83 4.18 20.48
C ILE A 520 -4.06 3.01 21.41
N ALA A 521 -3.21 2.80 22.42
CA ALA A 521 -3.20 1.55 23.16
C ALA A 521 -4.44 1.37 24.05
N ALA A 522 -4.78 2.37 24.87
CA ALA A 522 -5.95 2.35 25.73
C ALA A 522 -7.24 2.54 24.93
N GLY A 523 -7.23 3.41 23.90
CA GLY A 523 -8.37 3.58 22.99
C GLY A 523 -8.76 2.27 22.27
N THR A 524 -7.76 1.52 21.79
CA THR A 524 -7.97 0.21 21.17
C THR A 524 -8.52 -0.81 22.18
N ALA A 525 -7.97 -0.85 23.40
CA ALA A 525 -8.48 -1.73 24.46
C ALA A 525 -9.96 -1.43 24.79
N LEU A 526 -10.31 -0.15 24.96
CA LEU A 526 -11.65 0.30 25.26
C LEU A 526 -12.64 -0.09 24.15
N GLN A 527 -12.30 0.17 22.89
CA GLN A 527 -13.17 -0.19 21.76
C GLN A 527 -13.31 -1.69 21.59
N ALA A 528 -12.26 -2.47 21.81
CA ALA A 528 -12.34 -3.93 21.77
C ALA A 528 -13.32 -4.47 22.83
N LEU A 529 -13.22 -3.97 24.06
CA LEU A 529 -14.13 -4.34 25.15
C LEU A 529 -15.58 -3.91 24.87
N LYS A 530 -15.80 -2.68 24.38
CA LYS A 530 -17.14 -2.23 23.96
C LYS A 530 -17.72 -3.13 22.85
N THR A 531 -16.88 -3.59 21.92
CA THR A 531 -17.32 -4.44 20.78
C THR A 531 -17.80 -5.83 21.21
N ILE A 532 -17.25 -6.37 22.30
CA ILE A 532 -17.71 -7.63 22.90
C ILE A 532 -18.91 -7.42 23.85
N GLY A 533 -19.35 -6.18 24.06
CA GLY A 533 -20.51 -5.83 24.86
C GLY A 533 -20.22 -5.44 26.31
N ALA A 534 -18.95 -5.16 26.66
CA ALA A 534 -18.62 -4.63 27.98
C ALA A 534 -19.27 -3.26 28.20
N LYS A 535 -19.79 -3.04 29.41
CA LYS A 535 -20.33 -1.77 29.85
C LYS A 535 -19.57 -1.28 31.07
N PHE A 536 -19.39 0.04 31.14
CA PHE A 536 -18.62 0.70 32.20
C PHE A 536 -19.52 1.49 33.16
N ASP A 537 -20.84 1.41 32.98
CA ASP A 537 -21.88 2.07 33.79
C ASP A 537 -22.39 1.18 34.94
N GLY A 538 -21.82 0.00 35.14
CA GLY A 538 -22.25 -0.99 36.14
C GLY A 538 -23.52 -1.78 35.76
N THR A 539 -24.14 -1.51 34.60
CA THR A 539 -25.36 -2.22 34.12
C THR A 539 -25.05 -3.43 33.23
N GLY A 540 -23.76 -3.73 33.04
CA GLY A 540 -23.27 -4.83 32.23
C GLY A 540 -23.54 -6.19 32.87
N LYS A 541 -23.72 -7.22 32.03
CA LYS A 541 -23.62 -8.61 32.48
C LYS A 541 -22.14 -8.99 32.60
N THR A 542 -21.79 -9.82 33.56
CA THR A 542 -20.43 -10.40 33.65
C THR A 542 -20.18 -11.28 32.43
N LEU A 543 -19.20 -10.90 31.61
CA LEU A 543 -18.71 -11.67 30.47
C LEU A 543 -17.41 -12.38 30.83
N ASN A 544 -17.16 -13.54 30.24
CA ASN A 544 -15.84 -14.18 30.31
C ASN A 544 -14.99 -13.69 29.13
N VAL A 545 -13.86 -13.05 29.41
CA VAL A 545 -12.99 -12.45 28.40
C VAL A 545 -11.61 -13.08 28.43
N LEU A 546 -11.09 -13.42 27.25
CA LEU A 546 -9.69 -13.78 27.07
C LEU A 546 -8.90 -12.59 26.55
N ILE A 547 -7.78 -12.25 27.17
CA ILE A 547 -6.85 -11.21 26.70
C ILE A 547 -5.52 -11.88 26.35
N THR A 548 -5.17 -11.94 25.07
CA THR A 548 -3.89 -12.53 24.64
C THR A 548 -2.77 -11.50 24.64
N ALA A 549 -1.53 -11.91 24.94
CA ALA A 549 -0.38 -11.00 25.08
C ALA A 549 -0.68 -9.85 26.06
N ALA A 550 -1.28 -10.21 27.20
CA ALA A 550 -1.84 -9.30 28.19
C ALA A 550 -0.79 -8.39 28.86
N SER A 551 0.50 -8.72 28.76
CA SER A 551 1.58 -7.88 29.29
C SER A 551 2.04 -6.76 28.32
N GLY A 552 1.52 -6.72 27.10
CA GLY A 552 1.86 -5.67 26.12
C GLY A 552 1.07 -4.38 26.33
N GLY A 553 1.35 -3.37 25.50
CA GLY A 553 0.72 -2.04 25.61
C GLY A 553 -0.81 -2.05 25.64
N VAL A 554 -1.47 -2.68 24.66
CA VAL A 554 -2.95 -2.78 24.66
C VAL A 554 -3.44 -3.74 25.75
N GLY A 555 -2.76 -4.87 25.93
CA GLY A 555 -3.15 -5.92 26.88
C GLY A 555 -3.28 -5.43 28.31
N LEU A 556 -2.35 -4.60 28.78
CA LEU A 556 -2.34 -4.09 30.15
C LEU A 556 -3.47 -3.09 30.41
N TYR A 557 -3.86 -2.29 29.41
CA TYR A 557 -5.07 -1.47 29.52
C TYR A 557 -6.33 -2.33 29.45
N ALA A 558 -6.38 -3.34 28.58
CA ALA A 558 -7.52 -4.23 28.47
C ALA A 558 -7.80 -4.97 29.79
N LEU A 559 -6.77 -5.41 30.53
CA LEU A 559 -6.91 -6.00 31.86
C LEU A 559 -7.62 -5.06 32.84
N GLN A 560 -7.09 -3.84 32.98
CA GLN A 560 -7.61 -2.85 33.93
C GLN A 560 -9.03 -2.42 33.57
N LEU A 561 -9.30 -2.17 32.28
CA LEU A 561 -10.63 -1.80 31.80
C LEU A 561 -11.63 -2.95 31.95
N ALA A 562 -11.23 -4.19 31.66
CA ALA A 562 -12.10 -5.36 31.85
C ALA A 562 -12.44 -5.55 33.34
N LYS A 563 -11.49 -5.30 34.25
CA LYS A 563 -11.73 -5.35 35.70
C LYS A 563 -12.72 -4.26 36.12
N LEU A 564 -12.56 -3.03 35.63
CA LEU A 564 -13.50 -1.93 35.90
C LEU A 564 -14.90 -2.22 35.35
N ALA A 565 -15.01 -2.96 34.26
CA ALA A 565 -16.28 -3.41 33.69
C ALA A 565 -16.88 -4.65 34.39
N GLY A 566 -16.23 -5.17 35.45
CA GLY A 566 -16.73 -6.33 36.21
C GLY A 566 -16.73 -7.64 35.43
N LEU A 567 -15.78 -7.81 34.49
CA LEU A 567 -15.65 -9.01 33.66
C LEU A 567 -14.77 -10.07 34.34
N HIS A 568 -14.96 -11.34 33.98
CA HIS A 568 -14.05 -12.42 34.36
C HIS A 568 -12.95 -12.55 33.31
N ILE A 569 -11.68 -12.50 33.73
CA ILE A 569 -10.54 -12.29 32.86
C ILE A 569 -9.62 -13.51 32.89
N THR A 570 -9.49 -14.16 31.74
CA THR A 570 -8.39 -15.08 31.45
C THR A 570 -7.36 -14.33 30.60
N ALA A 571 -6.08 -14.42 30.95
CA ALA A 571 -5.03 -13.68 30.28
C ALA A 571 -3.89 -14.60 29.85
N THR A 572 -3.27 -14.34 28.69
CA THR A 572 -2.04 -15.02 28.28
C THR A 572 -0.87 -14.06 28.26
N CYS A 573 0.26 -14.49 28.83
CA CYS A 573 1.53 -13.77 28.78
C CYS A 573 2.68 -14.77 28.94
N GLY A 574 3.94 -14.32 28.83
CA GLY A 574 5.07 -15.19 29.15
C GLY A 574 5.26 -15.32 30.67
N ALA A 575 5.82 -16.44 31.14
CA ALA A 575 6.05 -16.73 32.56
C ALA A 575 6.50 -15.52 33.41
N ARG A 576 7.48 -14.75 32.92
CA ARG A 576 8.03 -13.57 33.60
C ARG A 576 7.02 -12.49 33.99
N ASN A 577 5.89 -12.40 33.29
CA ASN A 577 4.89 -11.34 33.46
C ASN A 577 3.61 -11.84 34.14
N MET A 578 3.53 -13.11 34.55
CA MET A 578 2.31 -13.67 35.10
C MET A 578 1.88 -13.00 36.40
N GLU A 579 2.82 -12.75 37.31
CA GLU A 579 2.56 -12.08 38.60
C GLU A 579 2.01 -10.67 38.38
N LEU A 580 2.61 -9.92 37.46
CA LEU A 580 2.14 -8.59 37.08
C LEU A 580 0.71 -8.64 36.54
N VAL A 581 0.42 -9.55 35.61
CA VAL A 581 -0.90 -9.69 34.99
C VAL A 581 -1.96 -10.06 36.03
N ARG A 582 -1.64 -10.93 37.00
CA ARG A 582 -2.53 -11.22 38.15
C ARG A 582 -2.78 -9.98 38.99
N SER A 583 -1.73 -9.24 39.35
CA SER A 583 -1.83 -8.04 40.18
C SER A 583 -2.74 -6.96 39.56
N LEU A 584 -2.85 -6.94 38.23
CA LEU A 584 -3.68 -5.99 37.48
C LEU A 584 -5.13 -6.44 37.27
N GLY A 585 -5.49 -7.66 37.72
CA GLY A 585 -6.87 -8.10 37.74
C GLY A 585 -7.21 -9.36 36.98
N ALA A 586 -6.24 -10.06 36.36
CA ALA A 586 -6.56 -11.32 35.73
C ALA A 586 -6.95 -12.38 36.78
N ASP A 587 -8.14 -12.98 36.62
CA ASP A 587 -8.60 -14.11 37.45
C ASP A 587 -7.81 -15.38 37.14
N GLU A 588 -7.47 -15.57 35.86
CA GLU A 588 -6.70 -16.71 35.36
C GLU A 588 -5.56 -16.23 34.47
N VAL A 589 -4.35 -16.78 34.65
CA VAL A 589 -3.19 -16.44 33.81
C VAL A 589 -2.56 -17.71 33.26
N LEU A 590 -2.38 -17.73 31.94
CA LEU A 590 -1.78 -18.82 31.19
C LEU A 590 -0.43 -18.39 30.63
N ASP A 591 0.60 -19.23 30.80
CA ASP A 591 1.84 -19.07 30.06
C ASP A 591 1.65 -19.60 28.63
N TYR A 592 1.75 -18.71 27.64
CA TYR A 592 1.52 -19.07 26.24
C TYR A 592 2.50 -20.12 25.70
N ARG A 593 3.60 -20.39 26.41
CA ARG A 593 4.62 -21.38 26.04
C ARG A 593 4.27 -22.79 26.50
N THR A 594 3.28 -22.97 27.39
CA THR A 594 2.83 -24.31 27.81
C THR A 594 1.71 -24.81 26.91
N PRO A 595 1.46 -26.14 26.86
CA PRO A 595 0.34 -26.70 26.09
C PRO A 595 -1.02 -26.10 26.45
N GLU A 596 -1.24 -25.79 27.73
CA GLU A 596 -2.48 -25.20 28.23
C GLU A 596 -2.65 -23.78 27.67
N GLY A 597 -1.61 -22.95 27.76
CA GLY A 597 -1.63 -21.60 27.21
C GLY A 597 -1.71 -21.56 25.68
N ALA A 598 -1.04 -22.47 24.99
CA ALA A 598 -1.15 -22.60 23.54
C ALA A 598 -2.57 -23.00 23.09
N SER A 599 -3.28 -23.80 23.90
CA SER A 599 -4.67 -24.19 23.65
C SER A 599 -5.71 -23.13 24.00
N LEU A 600 -5.29 -22.07 24.72
CA LEU A 600 -6.14 -21.00 25.25
C LEU A 600 -7.28 -21.48 26.16
N LYS A 601 -7.24 -22.71 26.67
CA LYS A 601 -8.30 -23.26 27.51
C LYS A 601 -8.23 -22.65 28.91
N SER A 602 -9.36 -22.11 29.36
CA SER A 602 -9.50 -21.59 30.73
C SER A 602 -9.31 -22.74 31.73
N PRO A 603 -8.49 -22.56 32.78
CA PRO A 603 -8.34 -23.53 33.87
C PRO A 603 -9.65 -23.92 34.54
N SER A 604 -10.59 -22.98 34.69
CA SER A 604 -11.93 -23.24 35.24
C SER A 604 -12.94 -23.74 34.18
N GLY A 605 -12.49 -24.03 32.96
CA GLY A 605 -13.35 -24.55 31.89
C GLY A 605 -14.30 -23.52 31.26
N LYS A 606 -14.13 -22.23 31.58
CA LYS A 606 -14.97 -21.16 31.02
C LYS A 606 -14.81 -21.06 29.51
N LYS A 607 -15.92 -20.71 28.85
CA LYS A 607 -15.96 -20.31 27.44
C LYS A 607 -15.99 -18.79 27.36
N TYR A 608 -15.27 -18.24 26.39
CA TYR A 608 -15.11 -16.79 26.26
C TYR A 608 -16.21 -16.17 25.41
N ASP A 609 -16.89 -15.18 25.96
CA ASP A 609 -17.84 -14.32 25.25
C ASP A 609 -17.11 -13.32 24.35
N GLY A 610 -15.91 -12.92 24.76
CA GLY A 610 -15.03 -12.04 23.99
C GLY A 610 -13.57 -12.42 24.12
N VAL A 611 -12.81 -12.20 23.05
CA VAL A 611 -11.35 -12.28 23.06
C VAL A 611 -10.80 -10.96 22.57
N VAL A 612 -9.95 -10.31 23.37
CA VAL A 612 -9.13 -9.17 22.94
C VAL A 612 -7.79 -9.72 22.48
N HIS A 613 -7.64 -9.90 21.17
CA HIS A 613 -6.50 -10.59 20.57
C HIS A 613 -5.38 -9.62 20.18
N CYS A 614 -4.40 -9.45 21.08
CA CYS A 614 -3.26 -8.53 20.91
C CYS A 614 -1.99 -9.17 20.32
N THR A 615 -2.04 -10.43 19.86
CA THR A 615 -0.87 -11.13 19.29
C THR A 615 -1.15 -11.59 17.86
N VAL A 616 -0.15 -12.17 17.20
CA VAL A 616 -0.25 -12.73 15.85
C VAL A 616 -0.03 -14.23 15.88
N GLY A 617 -0.40 -14.92 14.79
CA GLY A 617 -0.04 -16.32 14.57
C GLY A 617 -0.94 -17.36 15.25
N ILE A 618 -2.05 -16.96 15.86
CA ILE A 618 -3.07 -17.89 16.37
C ILE A 618 -4.15 -18.08 15.31
N SER A 619 -4.42 -19.33 14.93
CA SER A 619 -5.46 -19.66 13.95
C SER A 619 -6.86 -19.66 14.56
N TRP A 620 -7.87 -19.46 13.71
CA TRP A 620 -9.27 -19.54 14.12
C TRP A 620 -9.64 -20.86 14.81
N SER A 621 -9.05 -21.98 14.37
CA SER A 621 -9.30 -23.31 14.95
C SER A 621 -8.88 -23.43 16.42
N THR A 622 -7.99 -22.56 16.89
CA THR A 622 -7.61 -22.50 18.31
C THR A 622 -8.66 -21.72 19.12
N PHE A 623 -9.22 -20.65 18.56
CA PHE A 623 -10.24 -19.84 19.23
C PHE A 623 -11.61 -20.52 19.26
N GLU A 624 -12.05 -21.09 18.14
CA GLU A 624 -13.41 -21.60 17.99
C GLU A 624 -13.86 -22.56 19.12
N PRO A 625 -13.04 -23.53 19.57
CA PRO A 625 -13.43 -24.43 20.65
C PRO A 625 -13.57 -23.76 22.01
N VAL A 626 -12.88 -22.63 22.25
CA VAL A 626 -12.86 -21.94 23.55
C VAL A 626 -13.87 -20.79 23.64
N LEU A 627 -14.49 -20.40 22.53
CA LEU A 627 -15.56 -19.38 22.50
C LEU A 627 -16.90 -19.91 23.02
N SER A 628 -17.68 -19.02 23.64
CA SER A 628 -19.08 -19.24 23.96
C SER A 628 -19.93 -19.28 22.68
N SER A 629 -21.23 -19.58 22.81
CA SER A 629 -22.12 -19.78 21.65
C SER A 629 -22.17 -18.59 20.71
N ASN A 630 -22.02 -17.36 21.22
CA ASN A 630 -21.98 -16.11 20.47
C ASN A 630 -20.65 -15.35 20.61
N GLY A 631 -19.58 -16.08 20.96
CA GLY A 631 -18.29 -15.48 21.30
C GLY A 631 -17.64 -14.76 20.11
N LYS A 632 -16.95 -13.66 20.40
CA LYS A 632 -16.25 -12.85 19.38
C LYS A 632 -14.76 -12.75 19.65
N VAL A 633 -13.94 -12.98 18.63
CA VAL A 633 -12.50 -12.66 18.64
C VAL A 633 -12.30 -11.29 18.01
N ILE A 634 -11.90 -10.31 18.81
CA ILE A 634 -11.54 -8.97 18.35
C ILE A 634 -10.06 -8.97 18.01
N ASP A 635 -9.74 -9.02 16.73
CA ASP A 635 -8.36 -9.08 16.21
C ASP A 635 -7.81 -7.67 16.01
N LEU A 636 -6.78 -7.31 16.78
CA LEU A 636 -6.16 -5.98 16.77
C LEU A 636 -5.08 -5.82 15.70
N THR A 637 -4.59 -6.93 15.15
CA THR A 637 -3.56 -6.93 14.10
C THR A 637 -4.00 -7.81 12.92
N PRO A 638 -5.17 -7.50 12.32
CA PRO A 638 -5.78 -8.39 11.35
C PRO A 638 -4.91 -8.53 10.11
N ASN A 639 -4.63 -9.77 9.74
CA ASN A 639 -4.06 -10.10 8.45
C ASN A 639 -5.18 -10.38 7.43
N PHE A 640 -4.81 -10.59 6.17
CA PHE A 640 -5.78 -10.85 5.10
C PHE A 640 -6.69 -12.06 5.37
N SER A 641 -6.16 -13.12 5.99
CA SER A 641 -6.94 -14.30 6.35
C SER A 641 -8.00 -13.99 7.41
N ALA A 642 -7.65 -13.20 8.43
CA ALA A 642 -8.58 -12.73 9.45
C ALA A 642 -9.72 -11.88 8.83
N ILE A 643 -9.38 -10.97 7.91
CA ILE A 643 -10.39 -10.16 7.20
C ILE A 643 -11.35 -11.06 6.41
N LEU A 644 -10.82 -12.00 5.61
CA LEU A 644 -11.63 -12.91 4.82
C LEU A 644 -12.52 -13.80 5.70
N LYS A 645 -11.98 -14.30 6.83
CA LYS A 645 -12.73 -15.09 7.81
C LYS A 645 -13.85 -14.28 8.45
N SER A 646 -13.62 -13.01 8.77
CA SER A 646 -14.65 -12.12 9.30
C SER A 646 -15.80 -11.91 8.33
N VAL A 647 -15.48 -11.67 7.06
CA VAL A 647 -16.47 -11.56 5.99
C VAL A 647 -17.27 -12.85 5.89
N LEU A 648 -16.59 -14.01 5.86
CA LEU A 648 -17.26 -15.31 5.83
C LEU A 648 -18.22 -15.47 7.01
N HIS A 649 -17.78 -15.20 8.24
CA HIS A 649 -18.62 -15.31 9.44
C HIS A 649 -19.87 -14.40 9.38
N LYS A 650 -19.74 -13.18 8.87
CA LYS A 650 -20.88 -12.27 8.70
C LYS A 650 -21.87 -12.81 7.67
N VAL A 651 -21.36 -13.34 6.55
CA VAL A 651 -22.19 -13.84 5.44
C VAL A 651 -22.87 -15.16 5.78
N THR A 652 -22.22 -16.04 6.54
CA THR A 652 -22.82 -17.31 6.99
C THR A 652 -23.64 -17.18 8.27
N PHE A 653 -23.82 -15.95 8.78
CA PHE A 653 -24.47 -15.68 10.07
C PHE A 653 -23.89 -16.54 11.20
N ALA A 654 -22.57 -16.76 11.17
CA ALA A 654 -21.88 -17.53 12.18
C ALA A 654 -22.10 -16.88 13.55
N ARG A 655 -22.51 -17.69 14.53
CA ARG A 655 -22.73 -17.21 15.90
C ARG A 655 -21.41 -16.84 16.57
N LYS A 656 -20.36 -17.64 16.34
CA LYS A 656 -18.98 -17.32 16.72
C LYS A 656 -18.34 -16.49 15.62
N GLN A 657 -17.70 -15.38 15.98
CA GLN A 657 -17.21 -14.42 15.00
C GLN A 657 -15.75 -14.04 15.24
N LEU A 658 -15.10 -13.67 14.15
CA LEU A 658 -13.82 -12.97 14.15
C LEU A 658 -14.10 -11.57 13.63
N VAL A 659 -13.65 -10.57 14.36
CA VAL A 659 -13.94 -9.15 14.12
C VAL A 659 -12.62 -8.40 14.09
N PRO A 660 -12.10 -8.05 12.90
CA PRO A 660 -10.97 -7.15 12.75
C PRO A 660 -11.33 -5.80 13.37
N LEU A 661 -10.50 -5.29 14.28
CA LEU A 661 -10.67 -3.97 14.84
C LEU A 661 -9.81 -2.97 14.08
N LEU A 662 -10.47 -2.09 13.33
CA LEU A 662 -9.88 -0.84 12.89
C LEU A 662 -10.31 0.21 13.91
N VAL A 663 -9.38 0.67 14.73
CA VAL A 663 -9.66 1.67 15.76
C VAL A 663 -10.24 2.92 15.11
N SER A 664 -11.30 3.46 15.70
CA SER A 664 -11.91 4.74 15.30
C SER A 664 -11.71 5.74 16.43
N PRO A 665 -10.55 6.41 16.51
CA PRO A 665 -10.26 7.34 17.59
C PRO A 665 -11.31 8.44 17.67
N ASN A 666 -11.67 8.84 18.88
CA ASN A 666 -12.56 9.96 19.12
C ASN A 666 -12.24 10.62 20.47
N GLN A 667 -12.60 11.90 20.59
CA GLN A 667 -12.33 12.71 21.76
C GLN A 667 -12.95 12.15 23.04
N ALA A 668 -14.22 11.74 22.99
CA ALA A 668 -14.97 11.31 24.18
C ALA A 668 -14.36 10.05 24.84
N ASP A 669 -13.92 9.08 24.04
CA ASP A 669 -13.19 7.91 24.54
C ASP A 669 -11.86 8.32 25.18
N LEU A 670 -11.12 9.25 24.58
CA LEU A 670 -9.85 9.72 25.14
C LEU A 670 -10.04 10.52 26.44
N GLU A 671 -11.07 11.37 26.52
CA GLU A 671 -11.45 12.08 27.75
C GLU A 671 -11.80 11.12 28.87
N PHE A 672 -12.59 10.08 28.56
CA PHE A 672 -12.93 9.03 29.52
C PHE A 672 -11.68 8.32 30.05
N LEU A 673 -10.73 7.98 29.17
CA LEU A 673 -9.48 7.31 29.56
C LEU A 673 -8.57 8.20 30.40
N VAL A 674 -8.47 9.49 30.08
CA VAL A 674 -7.73 10.47 30.89
C VAL A 674 -8.37 10.63 32.27
N ALA A 675 -9.71 10.67 32.36
CA ALA A 675 -10.41 10.71 33.64
C ALA A 675 -10.13 9.47 34.50
N LEU A 676 -10.04 8.28 33.91
CA LEU A 676 -9.67 7.06 34.64
C LEU A 676 -8.24 7.10 35.20
N LEU A 677 -7.28 7.69 34.46
CA LEU A 677 -5.93 7.91 35.00
C LEU A 677 -5.95 8.91 36.15
N LYS A 678 -6.64 10.04 35.96
CA LYS A 678 -6.77 11.09 36.99
C LYS A 678 -7.32 10.53 38.30
N ASP A 679 -8.36 9.70 38.21
CA ASP A 679 -9.02 9.10 39.38
C ASP A 679 -8.21 7.92 39.99
N GLY A 680 -7.06 7.56 39.42
CA GLY A 680 -6.25 6.42 39.85
C GLY A 680 -6.92 5.05 39.62
N LYS A 681 -8.01 5.00 38.86
CA LYS A 681 -8.74 3.75 38.51
C LYS A 681 -8.02 2.92 37.45
N MET A 682 -7.13 3.56 36.70
CA MET A 682 -6.28 2.96 35.70
C MET A 682 -4.89 3.58 35.81
N LYS A 683 -3.85 2.84 35.46
CA LYS A 683 -2.47 3.34 35.37
C LYS A 683 -1.84 2.97 34.02
N THR A 684 -1.01 3.87 33.51
CA THR A 684 -0.16 3.63 32.35
C THR A 684 1.13 2.95 32.82
N LEU A 685 1.33 1.68 32.44
CA LEU A 685 2.59 1.00 32.74
C LEU A 685 3.62 1.38 31.68
N ILE A 686 4.65 2.09 32.11
CA ILE A 686 5.77 2.51 31.27
C ILE A 686 6.86 1.45 31.38
N ASP A 687 7.18 0.81 30.25
CA ASP A 687 8.25 -0.17 30.15
C ASP A 687 9.63 0.49 30.22
N SER A 688 9.77 1.61 29.50
CA SER A 688 11.03 2.33 29.36
C SER A 688 10.78 3.76 28.87
N ARG A 689 11.69 4.65 29.24
CA ARG A 689 11.75 6.05 28.81
C ARG A 689 13.06 6.28 28.09
N PHE A 690 13.01 6.97 26.96
CA PHE A 690 14.19 7.33 26.18
C PHE A 690 14.12 8.83 25.85
N PRO A 691 15.22 9.58 25.88
CA PRO A 691 15.24 10.92 25.31
C PRO A 691 15.09 10.82 23.78
N LEU A 692 14.61 11.89 23.14
CA LEU A 692 14.51 11.96 21.67
C LEU A 692 15.84 11.61 20.98
N SER A 693 16.98 11.97 21.59
CA SER A 693 18.33 11.66 21.10
C SER A 693 18.64 10.16 20.99
N ASP A 694 17.98 9.31 21.77
CA ASP A 694 18.20 7.86 21.84
C ASP A 694 17.03 7.06 21.24
N VAL A 695 16.18 7.70 20.43
CA VAL A 695 14.95 7.07 19.91
C VAL A 695 15.20 5.80 19.09
N THR A 696 16.38 5.64 18.50
CA THR A 696 16.79 4.40 17.83
C THR A 696 16.66 3.18 18.76
N LYS A 697 17.09 3.30 20.03
CA LYS A 697 16.95 2.23 21.03
C LYS A 697 15.48 1.97 21.39
N ALA A 698 14.68 3.02 21.50
CA ALA A 698 13.24 2.92 21.74
C ALA A 698 12.53 2.18 20.59
N TRP A 699 12.95 2.45 19.36
CA TRP A 699 12.43 1.82 18.14
C TRP A 699 12.84 0.34 18.04
N GLU A 700 14.11 0.01 18.30
CA GLU A 700 14.61 -1.38 18.38
C GLU A 700 13.82 -2.19 19.39
N LYS A 701 13.66 -1.65 20.61
CA LYS A 701 12.87 -2.29 21.66
C LYS A 701 11.42 -2.53 21.25
N SER A 702 10.83 -1.60 20.51
CA SER A 702 9.48 -1.78 19.97
C SER A 702 9.40 -2.87 18.88
N ILE A 703 10.45 -3.03 18.08
CA ILE A 703 10.54 -4.07 17.04
C ILE A 703 10.72 -5.45 17.67
N GLU A 704 11.52 -5.55 18.74
CA GLU A 704 11.73 -6.82 19.47
C GLU A 704 10.43 -7.39 20.04
N GLY A 705 9.43 -6.55 20.35
CA GLY A 705 8.10 -6.99 20.75
C GLY A 705 8.01 -7.54 22.18
N HIS A 706 9.00 -7.25 23.03
CA HIS A 706 9.09 -7.76 24.41
C HIS A 706 8.84 -6.69 25.49
N ALA A 707 8.33 -5.51 25.12
CA ALA A 707 7.99 -4.46 26.08
C ALA A 707 6.85 -4.88 27.02
N THR A 708 6.98 -4.52 28.29
CA THR A 708 5.94 -4.72 29.31
C THR A 708 5.26 -3.38 29.60
N GLY A 709 4.27 -3.04 28.78
CA GLY A 709 3.62 -1.73 28.79
C GLY A 709 4.01 -0.86 27.59
N LYS A 710 4.15 0.45 27.82
CA LYS A 710 4.39 1.47 26.80
C LYS A 710 5.84 1.93 26.80
N ILE A 711 6.41 2.07 25.61
CA ILE A 711 7.73 2.68 25.39
C ILE A 711 7.50 4.17 25.15
N ILE A 712 8.13 5.02 25.95
CA ILE A 712 7.97 6.48 25.92
C ILE A 712 9.25 7.13 25.42
N VAL A 713 9.07 8.15 24.58
CA VAL A 713 10.11 9.08 24.15
C VAL A 713 9.82 10.44 24.81
N GLU A 714 10.77 10.97 25.56
CA GLU A 714 10.67 12.28 26.23
C GLU A 714 11.45 13.32 25.42
N MET A 715 10.85 14.49 25.24
CA MET A 715 11.42 15.56 24.39
C MET A 715 12.42 16.43 25.15
N GLU A 716 12.31 16.48 26.48
CA GLU A 716 13.26 17.15 27.36
C GLU A 716 14.21 16.09 27.95
N GLY A 717 15.40 16.03 27.36
CA GLY A 717 16.52 15.15 27.72
C GLY A 717 17.79 15.59 27.01
#